data_AF-A0A6C0F314-F1
#
_entry.id   AF-A0A6C0F314-F1
#
_cell.length_a   1.000
_cell.length_b   1.000
_cell.length_c   1.000
_cell.angle_alpha   90.00
_cell.angle_beta   90.00
_cell.angle_gamma   90.00
#
_symmetry.space_group_name_H-M   'P 1'
#
loop_
_entity.id
_entity.type
_entity.pdbx_description
1 polymer ?
#
loop_
_entity_poly.entity_id
_entity_poly.type
_entity_poly.pdbx_seq_one_letter_code
_entity_poly.pdbx_strand_id
1 'polypeptide(L)'
;MGDKLIINGYTIEPGANLVGAYLAGANLRGTKLAGAILTGANLTDADLTGADLTDAIIMETDLSRANLTNANLTGANLTGANMLDAILTGINMTNINLNGATLKGIKSGNLQNGKALKGYYILPKDWQLIGDYLIGPGANLYKANLDGLDLTSVLLNIYNICVYSGGITGKPLGLPKHWGLSNGYLLGPYVDLTNANLTGANLEDIDLSNSILKGVKSGKITGIPKKLPTKWKLVGEYLIGPDADLTGIDLTELDLSKCQLSGVKSGGITKNNNTILPKKWSFYNGYLLGPGANLTDAVLNNLTLTDADLTDADLTNANFENSVLTKVKLYGALLNETNLHKATLADVIFAEKTVYEKKEKDKKNIITIISYNNGIRYCKIKGTPASLPVNWIVTNTGYLIGPGAALSYFTNNYTKKVFNDISLQLINDLTGADLSGSNLEGANFTDVELTAVKARKITGTPKILPYDSKIVNGYLLGPGIDLTDVNLNGFNLEGVSLNNTNLTRVKSGNLTWNSTENLDQIGKDMVIYNGYLIAPYVDLTNANLSGATLSNFTFSGNLTGADLTGIKLNSCWFKDNVDLTSAKLTNAIINYTTLSGCNLTNAILENATLINCDLSKAILTGANLTNGGIFYDSNVLRRTQKTKFFNVKTGRIIGNPKKLPNGYILFNKYLIGPEADLTDADLSGCNLTGVDLKNAILTGSNLTDANLTDCILTGVTSGNIIMNSKTLPLPTDWQLIRGYLIGPGAMLDQSNLQGINLSNANLENVNLNNSNLSLANLSNTNLKNSTMSSCNLMGTKLTSANLEKAVLYGSDLTDANLSGSKLQSCNLRRVYFKNGIIDKTTKINKNTTINEAIIFQNAESYFKQCEDFLEATFFDF
;
A
#
# COMPACT_ATOMS: atom_id res chain seq x y z
N MET A 1 -33.24 -17.45 17.10
CA MET A 1 -32.59 -16.18 16.71
C MET A 1 -31.13 -16.33 17.08
N GLY A 2 -30.26 -16.63 16.11
CA GLY A 2 -28.81 -16.63 16.32
C GLY A 2 -28.28 -15.28 15.85
N ASP A 3 -27.51 -14.60 16.69
CA ASP A 3 -26.97 -13.28 16.41
C ASP A 3 -26.16 -13.30 15.10
N LYS A 4 -26.62 -12.55 14.11
CA LYS A 4 -25.89 -12.33 12.86
C LYS A 4 -24.64 -11.53 13.19
N LEU A 5 -23.46 -12.10 12.94
CA LEU A 5 -22.20 -11.40 13.10
C LEU A 5 -22.08 -10.36 11.98
N ILE A 6 -22.00 -9.07 12.32
CA ILE A 6 -21.81 -7.99 11.34
C ILE A 6 -20.42 -7.41 11.54
N ILE A 7 -19.58 -7.47 10.51
CA ILE A 7 -18.22 -6.92 10.52
C ILE A 7 -18.09 -6.00 9.30
N ASN A 8 -17.67 -4.76 9.53
CA ASN A 8 -17.49 -3.74 8.49
C ASN A 8 -18.73 -3.53 7.61
N GLY A 9 -19.92 -3.70 8.18
CA GLY A 9 -21.20 -3.58 7.47
C GLY A 9 -21.62 -4.83 6.69
N TYR A 10 -20.82 -5.89 6.69
CA TYR A 10 -21.13 -7.16 6.04
C TYR A 10 -21.72 -8.15 7.03
N THR A 11 -22.80 -8.83 6.63
CA THR A 11 -23.35 -9.94 7.41
C THR A 11 -22.50 -11.19 7.16
N ILE A 12 -21.94 -11.74 8.24
CA ILE A 12 -21.09 -12.93 8.24
C ILE A 12 -21.94 -14.13 8.66
N GLU A 13 -22.41 -14.87 7.67
CA GLU A 13 -23.23 -16.08 7.83
C GLU A 13 -22.96 -17.08 6.69
N PRO A 14 -23.42 -18.34 6.78
CA PRO A 14 -23.26 -19.31 5.72
C PRO A 14 -23.83 -18.82 4.38
N GLY A 15 -22.99 -18.86 3.34
CA GLY A 15 -23.28 -18.37 2.00
C GLY A 15 -23.36 -16.86 1.88
N ALA A 16 -22.82 -16.10 2.84
CA ALA A 16 -22.72 -14.64 2.74
C ALA A 16 -22.01 -14.23 1.44
N ASN A 17 -22.55 -13.21 0.77
CA ASN A 17 -21.88 -12.57 -0.37
C ASN A 17 -20.99 -11.44 0.15
N LEU A 18 -19.68 -11.67 0.06
CA LEU A 18 -18.59 -10.81 0.52
C LEU A 18 -17.65 -10.46 -0.64
N VAL A 19 -18.16 -10.48 -1.89
CA VAL A 19 -17.36 -10.14 -3.09
C VAL A 19 -16.78 -8.73 -2.95
N GLY A 20 -15.47 -8.61 -3.07
CA GLY A 20 -14.75 -7.35 -2.92
C GLY A 20 -14.77 -6.75 -1.50
N ALA A 21 -15.24 -7.48 -0.50
CA ALA A 21 -15.37 -6.97 0.86
C ALA A 21 -14.01 -6.60 1.48
N TYR A 22 -13.98 -5.51 2.26
CA TYR A 22 -12.80 -5.09 2.99
C TYR A 22 -12.85 -5.60 4.44
N LEU A 23 -12.12 -6.67 4.71
CA LEU A 23 -12.08 -7.42 5.98
C LEU A 23 -10.64 -7.57 6.50
N ALA A 24 -9.74 -6.66 6.11
CA ALA A 24 -8.35 -6.69 6.57
C ALA A 24 -8.28 -6.55 8.11
N GLY A 25 -7.54 -7.44 8.77
CA GLY A 25 -7.41 -7.52 10.22
C GLY A 25 -8.67 -7.97 10.96
N ALA A 26 -9.72 -8.45 10.26
CA ALA A 26 -10.96 -8.84 10.89
C ALA A 26 -10.79 -10.08 11.79
N ASN A 27 -11.49 -10.08 12.93
CA ASN A 27 -11.62 -11.26 13.79
C ASN A 27 -12.80 -12.11 13.32
N LEU A 28 -12.49 -13.21 12.64
CA LEU A 28 -13.42 -14.19 12.07
C LEU A 28 -13.23 -15.57 12.71
N ARG A 29 -12.77 -15.62 13.96
CA ARG A 29 -12.52 -16.88 14.67
C ARG A 29 -13.82 -17.67 14.84
N GLY A 30 -13.81 -18.94 14.42
CA GLY A 30 -14.95 -19.85 14.56
C GLY A 30 -16.19 -19.45 13.76
N THR A 31 -16.10 -18.48 12.86
CA THR A 31 -17.27 -18.02 12.09
C THR A 31 -17.76 -19.08 11.14
N LYS A 32 -19.08 -19.15 10.95
CA LYS A 32 -19.72 -20.03 9.98
C LYS A 32 -19.83 -19.33 8.64
N LEU A 33 -18.88 -19.62 7.75
CA LEU A 33 -18.74 -19.07 6.40
C LEU A 33 -18.90 -20.16 5.33
N ALA A 34 -19.51 -21.30 5.67
CA ALA A 34 -19.76 -22.37 4.70
C ALA A 34 -20.54 -21.82 3.49
N GLY A 35 -20.03 -22.05 2.28
CA GLY A 35 -20.59 -21.57 1.02
C GLY A 35 -20.42 -20.07 0.74
N ALA A 36 -19.74 -19.31 1.61
CA ALA A 36 -19.58 -17.86 1.44
C ALA A 36 -18.82 -17.50 0.15
N ILE A 37 -19.17 -16.37 -0.46
CA ILE A 37 -18.56 -15.87 -1.71
C ILE A 37 -17.67 -14.68 -1.37
N LEU A 38 -16.37 -14.90 -1.35
CA LEU A 38 -15.33 -13.94 -0.97
C LEU A 38 -14.52 -13.45 -2.17
N THR A 39 -14.96 -13.68 -3.40
CA THR A 39 -14.18 -13.37 -4.61
C THR A 39 -13.66 -11.93 -4.60
N GLY A 40 -12.35 -11.75 -4.73
CA GLY A 40 -11.69 -10.43 -4.71
C GLY A 40 -11.72 -9.69 -3.37
N ALA A 41 -12.17 -10.31 -2.27
CA ALA A 41 -12.17 -9.68 -0.95
C ALA A 41 -10.75 -9.50 -0.40
N ASN A 42 -10.60 -8.54 0.52
CA ASN A 42 -9.35 -8.31 1.25
C ASN A 42 -9.48 -8.82 2.69
N LEU A 43 -8.81 -9.93 3.01
CA LEU A 43 -8.69 -10.54 4.33
C LEU A 43 -7.23 -10.53 4.84
N THR A 44 -6.43 -9.57 4.39
CA THR A 44 -5.05 -9.40 4.85
C THR A 44 -5.01 -9.31 6.38
N ASP A 45 -4.12 -10.05 7.05
CA ASP A 45 -3.98 -10.09 8.51
C ASP A 45 -5.24 -10.55 9.29
N ALA A 46 -6.26 -11.12 8.63
CA ALA A 46 -7.48 -11.58 9.31
C ALA A 46 -7.24 -12.87 10.15
N ASP A 47 -7.99 -13.01 11.24
CA ASP A 47 -7.97 -14.22 12.07
C ASP A 47 -9.20 -15.10 11.79
N LEU A 48 -9.00 -16.18 11.05
CA LEU A 48 -9.98 -17.18 10.66
C LEU A 48 -9.81 -18.49 11.47
N THR A 49 -9.16 -18.44 12.64
CA THR A 49 -8.89 -19.65 13.43
C THR A 49 -10.18 -20.42 13.71
N GLY A 50 -10.24 -21.68 13.29
CA GLY A 50 -11.40 -22.56 13.47
C GLY A 50 -12.64 -22.17 12.68
N ALA A 51 -12.55 -21.24 11.73
CA ALA A 51 -13.68 -20.86 10.88
C ALA A 51 -14.13 -22.04 9.99
N ASP A 52 -15.43 -22.14 9.75
CA ASP A 52 -16.00 -23.10 8.81
C ASP A 52 -16.13 -22.41 7.43
N LEU A 53 -15.26 -22.76 6.50
CA LEU A 53 -15.19 -22.25 5.13
C LEU A 53 -15.54 -23.35 4.11
N THR A 54 -16.29 -24.37 4.53
CA THR A 54 -16.69 -25.48 3.67
C THR A 54 -17.38 -24.95 2.41
N ASP A 55 -16.97 -25.38 1.22
CA ASP A 55 -17.51 -24.98 -0.10
C ASP A 55 -17.52 -23.46 -0.38
N ALA A 56 -16.71 -22.68 0.34
CA ALA A 56 -16.59 -21.24 0.12
C ALA A 56 -15.86 -20.92 -1.19
N ILE A 57 -16.28 -19.85 -1.87
CA ILE A 57 -15.64 -19.32 -3.09
C ILE A 57 -14.71 -18.18 -2.68
N ILE A 58 -13.41 -18.44 -2.62
CA ILE A 58 -12.37 -17.52 -2.11
C ILE A 58 -11.39 -17.18 -3.25
N MET A 59 -11.92 -17.03 -4.46
CA MET A 59 -11.11 -16.78 -5.66
C MET A 59 -10.52 -15.38 -5.64
N GLU A 60 -9.27 -15.22 -6.10
CA GLU A 60 -8.59 -13.92 -6.22
C GLU A 60 -8.63 -13.06 -4.93
N THR A 61 -8.82 -13.70 -3.78
CA THR A 61 -8.93 -13.05 -2.47
C THR A 61 -7.54 -12.80 -1.90
N ASP A 62 -7.35 -11.66 -1.23
CA ASP A 62 -6.10 -11.40 -0.50
C ASP A 62 -6.19 -11.94 0.94
N LEU A 63 -5.52 -13.06 1.20
CA LEU A 63 -5.36 -13.73 2.50
C LEU A 63 -3.93 -13.58 3.05
N SER A 64 -3.18 -12.58 2.58
CA SER A 64 -1.80 -12.36 3.05
C SER A 64 -1.74 -12.26 4.57
N ARG A 65 -0.88 -13.06 5.21
CA ARG A 65 -0.69 -13.15 6.67
C ARG A 65 -1.94 -13.52 7.48
N ALA A 66 -3.00 -14.01 6.83
CA ALA A 66 -4.19 -14.48 7.52
C ALA A 66 -3.90 -15.75 8.34
N ASN A 67 -4.57 -15.89 9.47
CA ASN A 67 -4.46 -17.07 10.32
C ASN A 67 -5.67 -18.00 10.11
N LEU A 68 -5.49 -19.11 9.40
CA LEU A 68 -6.53 -20.12 9.16
C LEU A 68 -6.33 -21.39 10.01
N THR A 69 -5.65 -21.27 11.16
CA THR A 69 -5.37 -22.44 12.00
C THR A 69 -6.65 -23.20 12.35
N ASN A 70 -6.69 -24.51 12.09
CA ASN A 70 -7.85 -25.40 12.29
C ASN A 70 -9.12 -24.99 11.54
N ALA A 71 -9.05 -24.11 10.53
CA ALA A 71 -10.21 -23.79 9.69
C ALA A 71 -10.61 -25.00 8.82
N ASN A 72 -11.90 -25.16 8.57
CA ASN A 72 -12.40 -26.19 7.66
C ASN A 72 -12.52 -25.61 6.24
N LEU A 73 -11.63 -26.02 5.33
CA LEU A 73 -11.60 -25.58 3.93
C LEU A 73 -12.10 -26.66 2.96
N THR A 74 -12.88 -27.63 3.46
CA THR A 74 -13.41 -28.73 2.63
C THR A 74 -14.16 -28.17 1.43
N GLY A 75 -13.76 -28.53 0.20
CA GLY A 75 -14.45 -28.08 -1.03
C GLY A 75 -14.24 -26.61 -1.40
N ALA A 76 -13.49 -25.83 -0.62
CA ALA A 76 -13.28 -24.41 -0.88
C ALA A 76 -12.50 -24.16 -2.19
N ASN A 77 -12.91 -23.15 -2.95
CA ASN A 77 -12.22 -22.73 -4.18
C ASN A 77 -11.41 -21.45 -3.95
N LEU A 78 -10.10 -21.59 -3.80
CA LEU A 78 -9.12 -20.53 -3.61
C LEU A 78 -8.32 -20.24 -4.89
N THR A 79 -8.90 -20.46 -6.07
CA THR A 79 -8.21 -20.22 -7.33
C THR A 79 -7.70 -18.77 -7.40
N GLY A 80 -6.39 -18.58 -7.61
CA GLY A 80 -5.75 -17.26 -7.71
C GLY A 80 -5.64 -16.47 -6.39
N ALA A 81 -5.98 -17.05 -5.24
CA ALA A 81 -5.88 -16.35 -3.96
C ALA A 81 -4.43 -15.99 -3.60
N ASN A 82 -4.21 -14.83 -2.98
CA ASN A 82 -2.91 -14.44 -2.44
C ASN A 82 -2.81 -14.89 -0.97
N MET A 83 -1.95 -15.86 -0.66
CA MET A 83 -1.81 -16.43 0.68
C MET A 83 -0.38 -16.25 1.23
N LEU A 84 0.28 -15.15 0.84
CA LEU A 84 1.63 -14.82 1.31
C LEU A 84 1.70 -14.87 2.84
N ASP A 85 2.62 -15.67 3.40
CA ASP A 85 2.86 -15.83 4.84
C ASP A 85 1.63 -16.26 5.67
N ALA A 86 0.60 -16.87 5.05
CA ALA A 86 -0.59 -17.34 5.76
C ALA A 86 -0.31 -18.60 6.61
N ILE A 87 -1.11 -18.80 7.67
CA ILE A 87 -1.00 -19.94 8.58
C ILE A 87 -2.13 -20.95 8.28
N LEU A 88 -1.75 -22.16 7.87
CA LEU A 88 -2.63 -23.26 7.46
C LEU A 88 -2.49 -24.51 8.35
N THR A 89 -2.01 -24.35 9.59
CA THR A 89 -1.85 -25.49 10.51
C THR A 89 -3.21 -26.09 10.85
N GLY A 90 -3.35 -27.42 10.72
CA GLY A 90 -4.57 -28.12 11.16
C GLY A 90 -5.78 -27.98 10.23
N ILE A 91 -5.64 -27.37 9.05
CA ILE A 91 -6.77 -27.25 8.11
C ILE A 91 -7.12 -28.62 7.50
N ASN A 92 -8.38 -28.76 7.07
CA ASN A 92 -8.81 -29.86 6.22
C ASN A 92 -8.63 -29.49 4.74
N MET A 93 -7.88 -30.32 3.98
CA MET A 93 -7.56 -30.10 2.56
C MET A 93 -8.46 -30.90 1.60
N THR A 94 -9.48 -31.60 2.08
CA THR A 94 -10.38 -32.38 1.23
C THR A 94 -11.06 -31.48 0.20
N ASN A 95 -10.98 -31.83 -1.09
CA ASN A 95 -11.63 -31.13 -2.21
C ASN A 95 -11.23 -29.64 -2.39
N ILE A 96 -10.12 -29.18 -1.81
CA ILE A 96 -9.69 -27.78 -1.92
C ILE A 96 -9.07 -27.49 -3.29
N ASN A 97 -9.40 -26.34 -3.89
CA ASN A 97 -8.78 -25.88 -5.14
C ASN A 97 -7.91 -24.64 -4.90
N LEU A 98 -6.59 -24.80 -4.95
CA LEU A 98 -5.58 -23.76 -4.82
C LEU A 98 -4.91 -23.42 -6.16
N ASN A 99 -5.53 -23.74 -7.30
CA ASN A 99 -4.92 -23.48 -8.60
C ASN A 99 -4.54 -21.99 -8.76
N GLY A 100 -3.28 -21.70 -9.10
CA GLY A 100 -2.81 -20.31 -9.26
C GLY A 100 -2.71 -19.49 -7.97
N ALA A 101 -2.95 -20.07 -6.78
CA ALA A 101 -2.76 -19.36 -5.52
C ALA A 101 -1.28 -19.10 -5.22
N THR A 102 -0.98 -17.98 -4.56
CA THR A 102 0.38 -17.64 -4.10
C THR A 102 0.60 -18.16 -2.69
N LEU A 103 1.48 -19.16 -2.52
CA LEU A 103 1.73 -19.84 -1.24
C LEU A 103 3.12 -19.55 -0.64
N LYS A 104 3.78 -18.46 -1.05
CA LYS A 104 5.09 -18.11 -0.50
C LYS A 104 4.99 -17.89 1.02
N GLY A 105 5.87 -18.51 1.80
CA GLY A 105 5.98 -18.33 3.24
C GLY A 105 4.90 -19.01 4.08
N ILE A 106 4.00 -19.80 3.47
CA ILE A 106 2.93 -20.46 4.23
C ILE A 106 3.49 -21.39 5.30
N LYS A 107 2.82 -21.42 6.45
CA LYS A 107 3.08 -22.39 7.51
C LYS A 107 2.00 -23.46 7.50
N SER A 108 2.38 -24.72 7.25
CA SER A 108 1.48 -25.87 7.29
C SER A 108 1.95 -26.91 8.32
N GLY A 109 1.17 -27.97 8.52
CA GLY A 109 1.44 -29.05 9.49
C GLY A 109 0.17 -29.49 10.20
N ASN A 110 0.13 -30.74 10.66
CA ASN A 110 -1.06 -31.38 11.22
C ASN A 110 -2.30 -31.28 10.31
N LEU A 111 -2.11 -31.20 8.99
CA LEU A 111 -3.23 -31.14 8.04
C LEU A 111 -4.16 -32.34 8.26
N GLN A 112 -5.45 -32.04 8.46
CA GLN A 112 -6.48 -33.03 8.75
C GLN A 112 -6.92 -33.69 7.45
N ASN A 113 -6.01 -34.45 6.86
CA ASN A 113 -6.32 -35.25 5.69
C ASN A 113 -6.89 -36.57 6.21
N GLY A 114 -8.20 -36.77 6.03
CA GLY A 114 -8.78 -38.10 6.23
C GLY A 114 -7.89 -39.13 5.53
N LYS A 115 -7.57 -40.24 6.20
CA LYS A 115 -6.59 -41.25 5.75
C LYS A 115 -6.86 -41.90 4.38
N ALA A 116 -7.82 -41.40 3.59
CA ALA A 116 -8.14 -41.91 2.26
C ALA A 116 -8.41 -40.76 1.27
N LEU A 117 -7.91 -40.94 0.05
CA LEU A 117 -8.15 -40.20 -1.20
C LEU A 117 -7.09 -39.15 -1.59
N LYS A 118 -5.90 -39.64 -1.94
CA LYS A 118 -5.05 -39.01 -2.98
C LYS A 118 -5.93 -38.78 -4.23
N GLY A 119 -6.27 -37.53 -4.57
CA GLY A 119 -6.90 -37.24 -5.87
C GLY A 119 -7.86 -36.05 -5.98
N TYR A 120 -8.29 -35.41 -4.90
CA TYR A 120 -9.36 -34.40 -4.98
C TYR A 120 -8.97 -32.95 -4.67
N TYR A 121 -7.73 -32.68 -4.26
CA TYR A 121 -7.23 -31.31 -4.14
C TYR A 121 -6.50 -30.88 -5.42
N ILE A 122 -6.54 -29.59 -5.73
CA ILE A 122 -5.76 -28.98 -6.80
C ILE A 122 -4.75 -28.03 -6.16
N LEU A 123 -3.45 -28.28 -6.35
CA LEU A 123 -2.39 -27.42 -5.84
C LEU A 123 -1.83 -26.52 -6.94
N PRO A 124 -1.21 -25.38 -6.59
CA PRO A 124 -0.41 -24.64 -7.54
C PRO A 124 0.69 -25.52 -8.11
N LYS A 125 1.16 -25.14 -9.30
CA LYS A 125 2.32 -25.78 -9.94
C LYS A 125 3.50 -25.83 -8.96
N ASP A 126 4.20 -26.95 -8.93
CA ASP A 126 5.40 -27.20 -8.11
C ASP A 126 5.17 -27.36 -6.59
N TRP A 127 3.92 -27.35 -6.12
CA TRP A 127 3.56 -27.66 -4.73
C TRP A 127 3.06 -29.09 -4.57
N GLN A 128 3.42 -29.73 -3.45
CA GLN A 128 3.04 -31.10 -3.14
C GLN A 128 2.53 -31.20 -1.70
N LEU A 129 1.59 -32.11 -1.49
CA LEU A 129 1.17 -32.55 -0.16
C LEU A 129 1.99 -33.79 0.22
N ILE A 130 2.86 -33.66 1.23
CA ILE A 130 3.74 -34.73 1.71
C ILE A 130 3.47 -34.93 3.19
N GLY A 131 2.96 -36.11 3.53
CA GLY A 131 2.43 -36.37 4.87
C GLY A 131 1.29 -35.40 5.19
N ASP A 132 1.47 -34.62 6.25
CA ASP A 132 0.56 -33.61 6.75
C ASP A 132 1.07 -32.17 6.49
N TYR A 133 1.97 -31.99 5.50
CA TYR A 133 2.53 -30.68 5.11
C TYR A 133 2.30 -30.36 3.64
N LEU A 134 2.03 -29.08 3.37
CA LEU A 134 2.18 -28.48 2.04
C LEU A 134 3.62 -28.03 1.87
N ILE A 135 4.31 -28.63 0.92
CA ILE A 135 5.73 -28.40 0.66
C ILE A 135 5.92 -27.95 -0.79
N GLY A 136 6.64 -26.86 -0.97
CA GLY A 136 6.92 -26.24 -2.26
C GLY A 136 7.85 -25.04 -2.12
N PRO A 137 7.99 -24.23 -3.18
CA PRO A 137 8.91 -23.10 -3.21
C PRO A 137 8.57 -22.07 -2.14
N GLY A 138 9.51 -21.84 -1.22
CA GLY A 138 9.33 -20.86 -0.15
C GLY A 138 8.42 -21.27 1.01
N ALA A 139 8.14 -22.56 1.18
CA ALA A 139 7.39 -23.06 2.34
C ALA A 139 8.11 -22.73 3.66
N ASN A 140 7.33 -22.52 4.74
CA ASN A 140 7.87 -22.37 6.09
C ASN A 140 7.86 -23.71 6.84
N LEU A 141 9.04 -24.31 6.99
CA LEU A 141 9.25 -25.61 7.64
C LEU A 141 9.83 -25.47 9.07
N TYR A 142 9.78 -24.28 9.65
CA TYR A 142 10.26 -24.06 11.01
C TYR A 142 9.49 -24.93 12.02
N LYS A 143 10.23 -25.75 12.77
CA LYS A 143 9.73 -26.77 13.71
C LYS A 143 8.86 -27.87 13.09
N ALA A 144 8.96 -28.10 11.79
CA ALA A 144 8.29 -29.22 11.15
C ALA A 144 8.88 -30.57 11.62
N ASN A 145 8.01 -31.57 11.77
CA ASN A 145 8.44 -32.95 11.96
C ASN A 145 8.48 -33.66 10.60
N LEU A 146 9.68 -33.94 10.09
CA LEU A 146 9.89 -34.56 8.77
C LEU A 146 10.20 -36.06 8.87
N ASP A 147 9.93 -36.70 10.02
CA ASP A 147 10.21 -38.12 10.22
C ASP A 147 9.47 -38.99 9.20
N GLY A 148 10.21 -39.83 8.47
CA GLY A 148 9.64 -40.76 7.50
C GLY A 148 9.07 -40.10 6.23
N LEU A 149 9.21 -38.78 6.03
CA LEU A 149 8.74 -38.10 4.82
C LEU A 149 9.77 -38.19 3.70
N ASP A 150 9.32 -38.46 2.47
CA ASP A 150 10.17 -38.46 1.27
C ASP A 150 9.97 -37.16 0.47
N LEU A 151 11.00 -36.31 0.45
CA LEU A 151 11.02 -35.03 -0.24
C LEU A 151 11.85 -35.05 -1.53
N THR A 152 12.31 -36.23 -1.99
CA THR A 152 13.25 -36.34 -3.14
C THR A 152 12.77 -35.67 -4.42
N SER A 153 11.47 -35.64 -4.67
CA SER A 153 10.84 -35.07 -5.88
C SER A 153 10.40 -33.61 -5.74
N VAL A 154 10.62 -32.97 -4.58
CA VAL A 154 10.11 -31.62 -4.31
C VAL A 154 11.03 -30.56 -4.90
N LEU A 155 10.42 -29.57 -5.56
CA LEU A 155 11.10 -28.38 -6.07
C LEU A 155 11.06 -27.27 -5.00
N LEU A 156 12.09 -27.22 -4.16
CA LEU A 156 12.17 -26.24 -3.06
C LEU A 156 12.80 -24.89 -3.47
N ASN A 157 13.62 -24.87 -4.52
CA ASN A 157 14.54 -23.78 -4.85
C ASN A 157 14.23 -23.04 -6.16
N ILE A 158 13.01 -23.16 -6.67
CA ILE A 158 12.59 -22.46 -7.88
C ILE A 158 12.08 -21.04 -7.56
N TYR A 159 12.04 -20.17 -8.57
CA TYR A 159 11.60 -18.77 -8.46
C TYR A 159 12.42 -17.86 -7.52
N ASN A 160 13.62 -18.29 -7.09
CA ASN A 160 14.50 -17.54 -6.18
C ASN A 160 13.84 -17.22 -4.81
N ILE A 161 12.99 -18.12 -4.31
CA ILE A 161 12.27 -17.94 -3.05
C ILE A 161 12.94 -18.77 -1.95
N CYS A 162 13.20 -18.17 -0.79
CA CYS A 162 13.83 -18.87 0.33
C CYS A 162 12.84 -19.76 1.10
N VAL A 163 13.23 -21.00 1.36
CA VAL A 163 12.54 -21.89 2.31
C VAL A 163 12.98 -21.55 3.73
N TYR A 164 12.03 -21.43 4.66
CA TYR A 164 12.34 -21.18 6.07
C TYR A 164 12.59 -22.51 6.78
N SER A 165 13.73 -22.58 7.48
CA SER A 165 14.26 -23.80 8.09
C SER A 165 14.64 -23.54 9.55
N GLY A 166 14.68 -24.59 10.38
CA GLY A 166 15.12 -24.52 11.77
C GLY A 166 14.21 -25.24 12.75
N GLY A 167 14.81 -25.88 13.76
CA GLY A 167 14.08 -26.66 14.76
C GLY A 167 13.36 -27.89 14.19
N ILE A 168 13.71 -28.33 12.98
CA ILE A 168 13.14 -29.50 12.33
C ILE A 168 13.49 -30.75 13.12
N THR A 169 12.51 -31.63 13.30
CA THR A 169 12.69 -32.92 13.98
C THR A 169 12.44 -34.08 13.01
N GLY A 170 12.88 -35.28 13.39
CA GLY A 170 12.68 -36.48 12.57
C GLY A 170 13.72 -36.65 11.48
N LYS A 171 13.77 -37.86 10.90
CA LYS A 171 14.66 -38.20 9.79
C LYS A 171 13.83 -38.43 8.52
N PRO A 172 13.94 -37.57 7.49
CA PRO A 172 13.26 -37.81 6.22
C PRO A 172 13.83 -39.06 5.52
N LEU A 173 12.98 -39.77 4.76
CA LEU A 173 13.38 -40.91 3.92
C LEU A 173 14.30 -40.48 2.79
N GLY A 174 14.13 -39.24 2.30
CA GLY A 174 14.97 -38.66 1.28
C GLY A 174 14.74 -37.16 1.13
N LEU A 175 15.74 -36.46 0.61
CA LEU A 175 15.73 -35.03 0.33
C LEU A 175 16.03 -34.79 -1.15
N PRO A 176 15.70 -33.61 -1.70
CA PRO A 176 16.09 -33.27 -3.06
C PRO A 176 17.61 -33.37 -3.24
N LYS A 177 18.06 -33.59 -4.48
CA LYS A 177 19.49 -33.70 -4.78
C LYS A 177 20.26 -32.45 -4.31
N HIS A 178 21.40 -32.65 -3.65
CA HIS A 178 22.24 -31.60 -3.05
C HIS A 178 21.64 -30.91 -1.80
N TRP A 179 20.59 -31.49 -1.22
CA TRP A 179 20.05 -31.07 0.06
C TRP A 179 20.45 -32.02 1.18
N GLY A 180 20.52 -31.48 2.40
CA GLY A 180 20.83 -32.21 3.62
C GLY A 180 20.00 -31.71 4.79
N LEU A 181 20.06 -32.42 5.92
CA LEU A 181 19.46 -32.01 7.19
C LEU A 181 20.51 -32.16 8.28
N SER A 182 20.80 -31.08 9.00
CA SER A 182 21.75 -31.09 10.12
C SER A 182 21.30 -30.15 11.23
N ASN A 183 21.39 -30.60 12.48
CA ASN A 183 21.04 -29.84 13.67
C ASN A 183 19.64 -29.18 13.61
N GLY A 184 18.68 -29.84 12.96
CA GLY A 184 17.32 -29.33 12.75
C GLY A 184 17.20 -28.24 11.68
N TYR A 185 18.20 -28.09 10.81
CA TYR A 185 18.19 -27.20 9.65
C TYR A 185 18.33 -27.99 8.36
N LEU A 186 17.38 -27.81 7.44
CA LEU A 186 17.59 -28.13 6.03
C LEU A 186 18.73 -27.29 5.47
N LEU A 187 19.63 -27.94 4.74
CA LEU A 187 20.77 -27.35 4.07
C LEU A 187 20.56 -27.51 2.57
N GLY A 188 20.51 -26.41 1.83
CA GLY A 188 20.21 -26.41 0.41
C GLY A 188 20.26 -25.01 -0.21
N PRO A 189 20.06 -24.89 -1.53
CA PRO A 189 20.03 -23.60 -2.21
C PRO A 189 18.78 -22.82 -1.82
N TYR A 190 18.92 -21.50 -1.67
CA TYR A 190 17.83 -20.60 -1.23
C TYR A 190 17.18 -21.06 0.09
N VAL A 191 17.98 -21.34 1.12
CA VAL A 191 17.48 -21.58 2.48
C VAL A 191 17.88 -20.40 3.37
N ASP A 192 16.97 -19.99 4.25
CA ASP A 192 17.31 -19.06 5.34
C ASP A 192 17.88 -19.85 6.54
N LEU A 193 19.16 -19.65 6.82
CA LEU A 193 19.92 -20.25 7.92
C LEU A 193 20.38 -19.19 8.93
N THR A 194 19.67 -18.06 9.00
CA THR A 194 20.02 -16.97 9.91
C THR A 194 20.14 -17.48 11.36
N ASN A 195 21.29 -17.23 11.99
CA ASN A 195 21.68 -17.68 13.33
C ASN A 195 21.70 -19.21 13.53
N ALA A 196 21.76 -20.00 12.46
CA ALA A 196 21.85 -21.46 12.58
C ALA A 196 23.18 -21.89 13.21
N ASN A 197 23.12 -22.92 14.06
CA ASN A 197 24.32 -23.58 14.58
C ASN A 197 24.58 -24.86 13.78
N LEU A 198 25.56 -24.80 12.88
CA LEU A 198 25.96 -25.89 12.01
C LEU A 198 27.19 -26.64 12.53
N THR A 199 27.56 -26.50 13.82
CA THR A 199 28.67 -27.28 14.38
C THR A 199 28.44 -28.78 14.21
N GLY A 200 29.41 -29.49 13.63
CA GLY A 200 29.34 -30.92 13.33
C GLY A 200 28.52 -31.28 12.09
N ALA A 201 28.07 -30.30 11.29
CA ALA A 201 27.31 -30.58 10.09
C ALA A 201 28.16 -31.26 9.01
N ASN A 202 27.56 -32.25 8.33
CA ASN A 202 28.13 -32.85 7.13
C ASN A 202 27.63 -32.09 5.89
N LEU A 203 28.55 -31.49 5.15
CA LEU A 203 28.27 -30.70 3.95
C LEU A 203 28.65 -31.42 2.65
N GLU A 204 28.97 -32.71 2.68
CA GLU A 204 29.30 -33.47 1.47
C GLU A 204 28.21 -33.35 0.40
N ASP A 205 28.59 -32.85 -0.78
CA ASP A 205 27.71 -32.62 -1.95
C ASP A 205 26.52 -31.66 -1.72
N ILE A 206 26.53 -30.88 -0.62
CA ILE A 206 25.48 -29.89 -0.31
C ILE A 206 25.69 -28.60 -1.10
N ASP A 207 24.63 -28.12 -1.77
CA ASP A 207 24.62 -26.83 -2.46
C ASP A 207 23.97 -25.78 -1.56
N LEU A 208 24.73 -24.79 -1.09
CA LEU A 208 24.25 -23.66 -0.29
C LEU A 208 24.13 -22.37 -1.11
N SER A 209 24.11 -22.44 -2.44
CA SER A 209 24.04 -21.25 -3.27
C SER A 209 22.78 -20.41 -2.98
N ASN A 210 22.98 -19.10 -2.87
CA ASN A 210 21.93 -18.12 -2.55
C ASN A 210 21.21 -18.35 -1.20
N SER A 211 21.74 -19.20 -0.32
CA SER A 211 21.28 -19.30 1.07
C SER A 211 21.69 -18.05 1.89
N ILE A 212 20.91 -17.74 2.92
CA ILE A 212 21.19 -16.66 3.88
C ILE A 212 21.90 -17.28 5.08
N LEU A 213 23.19 -16.95 5.27
CA LEU A 213 24.04 -17.53 6.32
C LEU A 213 24.37 -16.52 7.44
N LYS A 214 23.58 -15.45 7.58
CA LYS A 214 23.84 -14.38 8.55
C LYS A 214 23.87 -14.94 9.99
N GLY A 215 24.93 -14.67 10.75
CA GLY A 215 25.04 -15.13 12.14
C GLY A 215 25.26 -16.64 12.30
N VAL A 216 25.54 -17.38 11.22
CA VAL A 216 25.77 -18.82 11.30
C VAL A 216 27.02 -19.10 12.14
N LYS A 217 26.87 -20.01 13.11
CA LYS A 217 27.98 -20.61 13.86
C LYS A 217 28.35 -21.95 13.23
N SER A 218 29.64 -22.21 13.08
CA SER A 218 30.14 -23.46 12.50
C SER A 218 31.39 -23.95 13.23
N GLY A 219 31.80 -25.18 12.92
CA GLY A 219 32.97 -25.85 13.50
C GLY A 219 32.82 -27.36 13.38
N LYS A 220 33.91 -28.11 13.28
CA LYS A 220 33.87 -29.56 13.02
C LYS A 220 33.03 -29.95 11.80
N ILE A 221 32.96 -29.08 10.79
CA ILE A 221 32.28 -29.39 9.52
C ILE A 221 33.03 -30.52 8.83
N THR A 222 32.28 -31.51 8.32
CA THR A 222 32.84 -32.60 7.50
C THR A 222 32.31 -32.53 6.08
N GLY A 223 33.04 -33.13 5.14
CA GLY A 223 32.65 -33.18 3.72
C GLY A 223 32.90 -31.86 2.98
N ILE A 224 32.86 -31.93 1.65
CA ILE A 224 33.09 -30.78 0.78
C ILE A 224 31.74 -30.29 0.21
N PRO A 225 31.32 -29.05 0.49
CA PRO A 225 30.11 -28.49 -0.10
C PRO A 225 30.26 -28.37 -1.60
N LYS A 226 29.20 -28.74 -2.32
CA LYS A 226 29.11 -28.58 -3.77
C LYS A 226 29.24 -27.12 -4.19
N LYS A 227 28.60 -26.21 -3.44
CA LYS A 227 28.63 -24.77 -3.71
C LYS A 227 28.31 -23.97 -2.45
N LEU A 228 28.97 -22.84 -2.28
CA LEU A 228 28.70 -21.86 -1.21
C LEU A 228 28.24 -20.54 -1.83
N PRO A 229 27.57 -19.65 -1.05
CA PRO A 229 27.38 -18.27 -1.45
C PRO A 229 28.73 -17.59 -1.80
N THR A 230 28.72 -16.65 -2.73
CA THR A 230 29.94 -16.12 -3.38
C THR A 230 30.98 -15.51 -2.41
N LYS A 231 30.53 -15.02 -1.25
CA LYS A 231 31.37 -14.40 -0.22
C LYS A 231 31.80 -15.37 0.89
N TRP A 232 31.31 -16.61 0.86
CA TRP A 232 31.52 -17.62 1.89
C TRP A 232 32.51 -18.69 1.44
N LYS A 233 33.28 -19.22 2.39
CA LYS A 233 34.30 -20.25 2.19
C LYS A 233 34.28 -21.26 3.31
N LEU A 234 34.59 -22.51 2.99
CA LEU A 234 34.99 -23.50 3.98
C LEU A 234 36.51 -23.38 4.18
N VAL A 235 36.94 -23.01 5.38
CA VAL A 235 38.35 -22.86 5.77
C VAL A 235 38.61 -23.75 6.98
N GLY A 236 39.43 -24.78 6.79
CA GLY A 236 39.55 -25.86 7.78
C GLY A 236 38.18 -26.52 8.01
N GLU A 237 37.74 -26.52 9.26
CA GLU A 237 36.44 -27.08 9.69
C GLU A 237 35.33 -26.01 9.87
N TYR A 238 35.53 -24.79 9.37
CA TYR A 238 34.66 -23.63 9.60
C TYR A 238 34.13 -23.01 8.31
N LEU A 239 32.85 -22.63 8.30
CA LEU A 239 32.27 -21.73 7.31
C LEU A 239 32.59 -20.29 7.68
N ILE A 240 33.37 -19.62 6.85
CA ILE A 240 33.84 -18.24 7.04
C ILE A 240 33.26 -17.36 5.94
N GLY A 241 32.57 -16.29 6.33
CA GLY A 241 31.99 -15.30 5.42
C GLY A 241 31.41 -14.11 6.19
N PRO A 242 30.74 -13.19 5.49
CA PRO A 242 30.11 -12.02 6.13
C PRO A 242 29.10 -12.42 7.20
N ASP A 243 29.07 -11.66 8.30
CA ASP A 243 28.17 -11.87 9.45
C ASP A 243 28.31 -13.22 10.17
N ALA A 244 29.33 -14.04 9.88
CA ALA A 244 29.53 -15.32 10.58
C ALA A 244 29.76 -15.13 12.10
N ASP A 245 29.25 -16.05 12.91
CA ASP A 245 29.55 -16.11 14.34
C ASP A 245 30.80 -16.97 14.57
N LEU A 246 31.92 -16.30 14.82
CA LEU A 246 33.24 -16.88 15.06
C LEU A 246 33.59 -16.92 16.56
N THR A 247 32.61 -16.83 17.45
CA THR A 247 32.87 -16.84 18.90
C THR A 247 33.43 -18.19 19.37
N GLY A 248 34.59 -18.14 20.04
CA GLY A 248 35.24 -19.28 20.67
C GLY A 248 35.87 -20.29 19.71
N ILE A 249 36.08 -19.94 18.44
CA ILE A 249 36.66 -20.87 17.45
C ILE A 249 38.20 -20.89 17.51
N ASP A 250 38.79 -21.98 17.04
CA ASP A 250 40.23 -22.10 16.87
C ASP A 250 40.64 -21.85 15.41
N LEU A 251 41.35 -20.75 15.18
CA LEU A 251 41.88 -20.33 13.87
C LEU A 251 43.37 -20.66 13.70
N THR A 252 43.96 -21.44 14.61
CA THR A 252 45.37 -21.82 14.56
C THR A 252 45.74 -22.37 13.18
N GLU A 253 46.76 -21.77 12.55
CA GLU A 253 47.29 -22.14 11.22
C GLU A 253 46.33 -21.98 10.02
N LEU A 254 45.16 -21.37 10.20
CA LEU A 254 44.22 -21.14 9.09
C LEU A 254 44.57 -19.90 8.26
N ASP A 255 44.39 -19.99 6.94
CA ASP A 255 44.52 -18.87 6.00
C ASP A 255 43.16 -18.24 5.67
N LEU A 256 42.90 -17.07 6.24
CA LEU A 256 41.70 -16.26 6.00
C LEU A 256 41.96 -15.12 5.00
N SER A 257 43.14 -15.02 4.37
CA SER A 257 43.53 -13.88 3.52
C SER A 257 42.52 -13.53 2.41
N LYS A 258 41.78 -14.53 1.92
CA LYS A 258 40.77 -14.40 0.87
C LYS A 258 39.32 -14.47 1.38
N CYS A 259 39.10 -14.35 2.69
CA CYS A 259 37.77 -14.37 3.29
C CYS A 259 37.21 -12.95 3.45
N GLN A 260 35.89 -12.81 3.37
CA GLN A 260 35.20 -11.55 3.69
C GLN A 260 34.65 -11.64 5.10
N LEU A 261 35.09 -10.73 5.97
CA LEU A 261 34.80 -10.77 7.40
C LEU A 261 33.90 -9.61 7.86
N SER A 262 33.32 -8.83 6.95
CA SER A 262 32.38 -7.77 7.32
C SER A 262 31.19 -8.35 8.11
N GLY A 263 30.86 -7.79 9.25
CA GLY A 263 29.78 -8.22 10.14
C GLY A 263 30.14 -9.36 11.10
N VAL A 264 31.32 -9.97 10.98
CA VAL A 264 31.65 -11.16 11.79
C VAL A 264 31.64 -10.82 13.28
N LYS A 265 30.99 -11.69 14.05
CA LYS A 265 31.03 -11.65 15.51
C LYS A 265 32.25 -12.43 15.99
N SER A 266 33.08 -11.82 16.82
CA SER A 266 34.29 -12.45 17.36
C SER A 266 34.37 -12.31 18.88
N GLY A 267 35.20 -13.15 19.51
CA GLY A 267 35.41 -13.18 20.95
C GLY A 267 35.87 -14.56 21.40
N GLY A 268 36.92 -14.63 22.23
CA GLY A 268 37.49 -15.90 22.68
C GLY A 268 38.12 -16.76 21.59
N ILE A 269 38.49 -16.17 20.44
CA ILE A 269 39.17 -16.88 19.35
C ILE A 269 40.60 -17.24 19.78
N THR A 270 41.02 -18.47 19.50
CA THR A 270 42.43 -18.87 19.59
C THR A 270 43.09 -18.81 18.22
N LYS A 271 44.32 -18.30 18.15
CA LYS A 271 45.13 -18.31 16.93
C LYS A 271 46.62 -18.33 17.28
N ASN A 272 47.47 -18.67 16.32
CA ASN A 272 48.92 -18.52 16.44
C ASN A 272 49.45 -17.49 15.42
N ASN A 273 50.78 -17.40 15.28
CA ASN A 273 51.42 -16.49 14.33
C ASN A 273 51.33 -16.96 12.87
N ASN A 274 50.98 -18.22 12.64
CA ASN A 274 50.83 -18.80 11.31
C ASN A 274 49.42 -18.55 10.73
N THR A 275 48.45 -18.11 11.54
CA THR A 275 47.13 -17.70 11.06
C THR A 275 47.22 -16.43 10.23
N ILE A 276 46.74 -16.48 8.98
CA ILE A 276 46.78 -15.35 8.03
C ILE A 276 45.42 -14.65 8.02
N LEU A 277 45.39 -13.35 8.29
CA LEU A 277 44.16 -12.54 8.24
C LEU A 277 44.05 -11.76 6.91
N PRO A 278 42.84 -11.35 6.49
CA PRO A 278 42.68 -10.43 5.37
C PRO A 278 43.44 -9.10 5.59
N LYS A 279 43.77 -8.42 4.49
CA LYS A 279 44.36 -7.07 4.57
C LYS A 279 43.44 -6.14 5.38
N LYS A 280 44.04 -5.27 6.21
CA LYS A 280 43.37 -4.36 7.17
C LYS A 280 42.73 -5.01 8.41
N TRP A 281 42.78 -6.33 8.54
CA TRP A 281 42.30 -7.02 9.74
C TRP A 281 43.45 -7.27 10.71
N SER A 282 43.17 -7.10 11.99
CA SER A 282 44.08 -7.35 13.10
C SER A 282 43.39 -8.22 14.15
N PHE A 283 44.17 -8.71 15.11
CA PHE A 283 43.67 -9.57 16.18
C PHE A 283 44.14 -9.05 17.53
N TYR A 284 43.23 -8.96 18.48
CA TYR A 284 43.55 -8.55 19.84
C TYR A 284 42.63 -9.26 20.84
N ASN A 285 43.24 -9.88 21.85
CA ASN A 285 42.54 -10.48 22.99
C ASN A 285 41.34 -11.38 22.61
N GLY A 286 41.49 -12.21 21.57
CA GLY A 286 40.43 -13.11 21.11
C GLY A 286 39.40 -12.48 20.16
N TYR A 287 39.58 -11.22 19.77
CA TYR A 287 38.72 -10.48 18.83
C TYR A 287 39.42 -10.23 17.50
N LEU A 288 38.64 -10.19 16.42
CA LEU A 288 39.05 -9.78 15.09
C LEU A 288 38.62 -8.33 14.84
N LEU A 289 39.60 -7.47 14.57
CA LEU A 289 39.41 -6.03 14.44
C LEU A 289 39.61 -5.64 12.98
N GLY A 290 38.59 -5.09 12.34
CA GLY A 290 38.63 -4.65 10.95
C GLY A 290 37.31 -4.02 10.49
N PRO A 291 37.18 -3.70 9.20
CA PRO A 291 36.00 -3.02 8.67
C PRO A 291 34.73 -3.87 8.79
N GLY A 292 33.69 -3.30 9.36
CA GLY A 292 32.38 -3.92 9.57
C GLY A 292 32.35 -4.94 10.71
N ALA A 293 33.43 -5.12 11.48
CA ALA A 293 33.46 -6.14 12.54
C ALA A 293 32.35 -5.91 13.58
N ASN A 294 31.68 -6.98 14.01
CA ASN A 294 30.79 -6.91 15.16
C ASN A 294 31.60 -7.17 16.44
N LEU A 295 31.91 -6.08 17.13
CA LEU A 295 32.69 -5.99 18.37
C LEU A 295 31.80 -5.58 19.55
N THR A 296 30.51 -5.90 19.48
CA THR A 296 29.57 -5.67 20.58
C THR A 296 30.08 -6.38 21.84
N ASP A 297 30.11 -5.65 22.97
CA ASP A 297 30.60 -6.14 24.27
C ASP A 297 32.09 -6.59 24.28
N ALA A 298 32.89 -6.17 23.29
CA ALA A 298 34.29 -6.60 23.19
C ALA A 298 35.17 -6.03 24.33
N VAL A 299 36.06 -6.86 24.87
CA VAL A 299 37.02 -6.48 25.94
C VAL A 299 38.36 -6.06 25.31
N LEU A 300 38.50 -4.76 25.05
CA LEU A 300 39.59 -4.12 24.30
C LEU A 300 40.39 -3.09 25.13
N ASN A 301 40.44 -3.26 26.46
CA ASN A 301 41.12 -2.34 27.37
C ASN A 301 42.65 -2.48 27.28
N ASN A 302 43.37 -1.37 27.49
CA ASN A 302 44.83 -1.28 27.34
C ASN A 302 45.33 -1.64 25.92
N LEU A 303 44.51 -1.40 24.91
CA LEU A 303 44.81 -1.68 23.51
C LEU A 303 45.53 -0.49 22.87
N THR A 304 46.57 -0.74 22.07
CA THR A 304 47.17 0.27 21.19
C THR A 304 46.85 -0.07 19.73
N LEU A 305 46.12 0.84 19.06
CA LEU A 305 45.80 0.75 17.63
C LEU A 305 46.36 1.97 16.90
N THR A 306 47.10 1.70 15.82
CA THR A 306 47.63 2.73 14.92
C THR A 306 47.23 2.40 13.49
N ASP A 307 46.69 3.38 12.76
CA ASP A 307 46.27 3.27 11.36
C ASP A 307 45.25 2.13 11.09
N ALA A 308 44.51 1.72 12.12
CA ALA A 308 43.51 0.66 12.03
C ALA A 308 42.24 1.13 11.31
N ASP A 309 41.61 0.23 10.55
CA ASP A 309 40.38 0.48 9.81
C ASP A 309 39.20 -0.24 10.48
N LEU A 310 38.40 0.50 11.23
CA LEU A 310 37.19 0.04 11.92
C LEU A 310 35.94 0.69 11.31
N THR A 311 35.99 1.04 10.03
CA THR A 311 34.84 1.56 9.27
C THR A 311 33.65 0.61 9.39
N ASP A 312 32.46 1.12 9.67
CA ASP A 312 31.20 0.39 9.86
C ASP A 312 31.21 -0.69 10.97
N ALA A 313 32.22 -0.69 11.85
CA ALA A 313 32.28 -1.64 12.96
C ALA A 313 31.21 -1.34 14.03
N ASP A 314 30.61 -2.39 14.60
CA ASP A 314 29.72 -2.26 15.75
C ASP A 314 30.53 -2.38 17.04
N LEU A 315 30.72 -1.26 17.75
CA LEU A 315 31.49 -1.16 19.00
C LEU A 315 30.56 -0.95 20.20
N THR A 316 29.27 -1.26 20.06
CA THR A 316 28.29 -1.08 21.13
C THR A 316 28.75 -1.79 22.40
N ASN A 317 28.79 -1.09 23.54
CA ASN A 317 29.31 -1.58 24.82
C ASN A 317 30.78 -2.06 24.84
N ALA A 318 31.55 -1.91 23.77
CA ALA A 318 32.96 -2.32 23.77
C ALA A 318 33.77 -1.53 24.81
N ASN A 319 34.76 -2.18 25.43
CA ASN A 319 35.59 -1.59 26.47
C ASN A 319 36.97 -1.20 25.94
N PHE A 320 37.22 0.09 25.73
CA PHE A 320 38.52 0.67 25.33
C PHE A 320 39.19 1.44 26.48
N GLU A 321 38.91 1.08 27.73
CA GLU A 321 39.53 1.74 28.88
C GLU A 321 41.06 1.72 28.79
N ASN A 322 41.69 2.88 29.02
CA ASN A 322 43.14 3.10 28.92
C ASN A 322 43.75 2.76 27.55
N SER A 323 42.95 2.68 26.48
CA SER A 323 43.43 2.35 25.13
C SER A 323 43.94 3.59 24.38
N VAL A 324 44.87 3.38 23.45
CA VAL A 324 45.44 4.42 22.58
C VAL A 324 45.04 4.16 21.14
N LEU A 325 44.24 5.07 20.56
CA LEU A 325 43.78 5.01 19.19
C LEU A 325 44.41 6.17 18.42
N THR A 326 45.31 5.85 17.49
CA THR A 326 46.02 6.82 16.66
C THR A 326 45.65 6.61 15.19
N LYS A 327 45.12 7.64 14.52
CA LYS A 327 44.71 7.58 13.10
C LYS A 327 43.74 6.44 12.77
N VAL A 328 42.96 6.01 13.74
CA VAL A 328 41.96 4.95 13.57
C VAL A 328 40.77 5.51 12.79
N LYS A 329 40.30 4.75 11.80
CA LYS A 329 39.10 5.09 11.02
C LYS A 329 37.87 4.48 11.68
N LEU A 330 36.89 5.32 11.99
CA LEU A 330 35.62 4.95 12.63
C LEU A 330 34.40 5.44 11.82
N TYR A 331 34.55 5.68 10.52
CA TYR A 331 33.43 6.09 9.66
C TYR A 331 32.28 5.08 9.77
N GLY A 332 31.05 5.54 9.99
CA GLY A 332 29.88 4.65 10.13
C GLY A 332 29.87 3.70 11.34
N ALA A 333 30.89 3.72 12.21
CA ALA A 333 30.94 2.83 13.37
C ALA A 333 29.88 3.16 14.42
N LEU A 334 29.38 2.13 15.13
CA LEU A 334 28.40 2.29 16.21
C LEU A 334 29.12 2.31 17.57
N LEU A 335 29.14 3.44 18.28
CA LEU A 335 29.83 3.59 19.58
C LEU A 335 28.87 3.68 20.78
N ASN A 336 27.66 3.15 20.67
CA ASN A 336 26.68 3.27 21.73
C ASN A 336 27.17 2.59 23.01
N GLU A 337 27.28 3.34 24.10
CA GLU A 337 27.73 2.85 25.42
C GLU A 337 29.17 2.28 25.43
N THR A 338 29.98 2.58 24.41
CA THR A 338 31.42 2.22 24.37
C THR A 338 32.17 2.90 25.51
N ASN A 339 32.96 2.15 26.27
CA ASN A 339 33.78 2.70 27.34
C ASN A 339 35.08 3.27 26.78
N LEU A 340 35.23 4.59 26.85
CA LEU A 340 36.41 5.34 26.43
C LEU A 340 37.12 5.99 27.63
N HIS A 341 36.87 5.53 28.86
CA HIS A 341 37.52 6.07 30.05
C HIS A 341 39.04 6.05 29.89
N LYS A 342 39.68 7.23 30.00
CA LYS A 342 41.13 7.44 29.83
C LYS A 342 41.68 7.00 28.46
N ALA A 343 40.83 6.77 27.46
CA ALA A 343 41.28 6.45 26.12
C ALA A 343 41.85 7.70 25.43
N THR A 344 42.95 7.54 24.71
CA THR A 344 43.57 8.61 23.91
C THR A 344 43.10 8.50 22.47
N LEU A 345 42.46 9.54 21.93
CA LEU A 345 41.92 9.58 20.56
C LEU A 345 42.72 10.58 19.71
N ALA A 346 43.89 10.17 19.23
CA ALA A 346 44.78 11.01 18.42
C ALA A 346 44.47 10.85 16.92
N ASP A 347 44.09 11.94 16.25
CA ASP A 347 43.77 11.96 14.80
C ASP A 347 42.76 10.90 14.36
N VAL A 348 41.85 10.51 15.25
CA VAL A 348 40.79 9.54 14.95
C VAL A 348 39.83 10.15 13.95
N ILE A 349 39.50 9.39 12.91
CA ILE A 349 38.70 9.90 11.79
C ILE A 349 37.29 9.34 11.86
N PHE A 350 36.35 10.20 12.24
CA PHE A 350 34.95 9.86 12.51
C PHE A 350 33.99 10.14 11.33
N ALA A 351 34.40 10.94 10.34
CA ALA A 351 33.57 11.34 9.19
C ALA A 351 34.43 11.63 7.96
N GLU A 352 33.94 11.31 6.75
CA GLU A 352 34.58 11.78 5.51
C GLU A 352 34.19 13.24 5.24
N LYS A 353 35.20 14.10 5.11
CA LYS A 353 35.03 15.51 4.76
C LYS A 353 34.94 15.63 3.24
N THR A 354 33.81 16.10 2.72
CA THR A 354 33.68 16.46 1.31
C THR A 354 33.50 17.96 1.15
N VAL A 355 34.35 18.59 0.35
CA VAL A 355 34.31 20.03 0.09
C VAL A 355 33.82 20.24 -1.33
N TYR A 356 32.75 21.01 -1.49
CA TYR A 356 32.20 21.37 -2.80
C TYR A 356 32.10 22.88 -2.92
N GLU A 357 32.60 23.41 -4.04
CA GLU A 357 32.46 24.82 -4.37
C GLU A 357 31.25 25.00 -5.29
N LYS A 358 30.25 25.77 -4.84
CA LYS A 358 29.09 26.12 -5.66
C LYS A 358 29.21 27.57 -6.11
N LYS A 359 29.25 27.79 -7.42
CA LYS A 359 29.01 29.11 -8.02
C LYS A 359 27.51 29.30 -8.20
N GLU A 360 26.96 30.32 -7.56
CA GLU A 360 25.59 30.75 -7.87
C GLU A 360 25.53 31.38 -9.26
N LYS A 361 24.42 31.16 -9.95
CA LYS A 361 24.28 31.47 -11.37
C LYS A 361 24.29 32.96 -11.69
N ASP A 362 24.18 33.85 -10.68
CA ASP A 362 24.03 35.30 -10.90
C ASP A 362 24.88 36.22 -9.99
N LYS A 363 25.85 35.71 -9.20
CA LYS A 363 26.79 36.58 -8.46
C LYS A 363 28.21 36.00 -8.39
N LYS A 364 29.23 36.88 -8.43
CA LYS A 364 30.68 36.58 -8.42
C LYS A 364 31.22 35.85 -7.16
N ASN A 365 30.38 35.41 -6.23
CA ASN A 365 30.83 34.76 -4.99
C ASN A 365 30.85 33.22 -5.14
N ILE A 366 31.95 32.61 -4.70
CA ILE A 366 32.08 31.15 -4.57
C ILE A 366 31.65 30.79 -3.15
N ILE A 367 30.66 29.91 -3.00
CA ILE A 367 30.26 29.37 -1.71
C ILE A 367 30.95 28.02 -1.55
N THR A 368 31.81 27.91 -0.54
CA THR A 368 32.42 26.64 -0.14
C THR A 368 31.47 25.90 0.80
N ILE A 369 30.88 24.82 0.32
CA ILE A 369 30.00 23.95 1.10
C ILE A 369 30.83 22.77 1.60
N ILE A 370 30.99 22.67 2.92
CA ILE A 370 31.62 21.52 3.57
C ILE A 370 30.50 20.55 3.99
N SER A 371 30.47 19.37 3.40
CA SER A 371 29.57 18.28 3.81
C SER A 371 30.35 17.21 4.57
N TYR A 372 29.81 16.79 5.71
CA TYR A 372 30.25 15.62 6.44
C TYR A 372 29.31 14.45 6.12
N ASN A 373 29.75 13.57 5.22
CA ASN A 373 28.99 12.40 4.80
C ASN A 373 29.36 11.18 5.66
N ASN A 374 28.38 10.33 5.98
CA ASN A 374 28.57 9.00 6.59
C ASN A 374 29.48 8.97 7.84
N GLY A 375 29.32 9.94 8.75
CA GLY A 375 30.11 10.04 9.98
C GLY A 375 29.28 9.97 11.26
N ILE A 376 29.92 9.57 12.36
CA ILE A 376 29.34 9.68 13.71
C ILE A 376 29.15 11.17 14.00
N ARG A 377 27.92 11.57 14.33
CA ARG A 377 27.57 12.96 14.65
C ARG A 377 27.41 13.15 16.15
N TYR A 378 26.81 12.17 16.82
CA TYR A 378 26.75 12.09 18.27
C TYR A 378 26.65 10.62 18.69
N CYS A 379 27.20 10.26 19.85
CA CYS A 379 26.99 8.95 20.47
C CYS A 379 27.14 9.06 21.99
N LYS A 380 26.43 8.20 22.71
CA LYS A 380 26.61 8.07 24.16
C LYS A 380 27.78 7.13 24.42
N ILE A 381 28.71 7.53 25.27
CA ILE A 381 29.91 6.79 25.66
C ILE A 381 29.97 6.66 27.20
N LYS A 382 30.76 5.70 27.69
CA LYS A 382 31.09 5.57 29.12
C LYS A 382 32.49 6.14 29.38
N GLY A 383 32.62 6.85 30.50
CA GLY A 383 33.89 7.45 30.91
C GLY A 383 34.31 8.66 30.06
N THR A 384 35.35 9.35 30.54
CA THR A 384 35.91 10.53 29.87
C THR A 384 37.20 10.15 29.14
N PRO A 385 37.29 10.38 27.82
CA PRO A 385 38.54 10.24 27.07
C PRO A 385 39.64 11.15 27.62
N ALA A 386 40.90 10.71 27.56
CA ALA A 386 42.06 11.51 27.93
C ALA A 386 42.35 12.61 26.90
N SER A 387 41.97 12.41 25.64
CA SER A 387 42.03 13.41 24.56
C SER A 387 40.93 13.17 23.52
N LEU A 388 40.58 14.23 22.78
CA LEU A 388 39.61 14.21 21.69
C LEU A 388 40.24 14.80 20.42
N PRO A 389 39.75 14.42 19.21
CA PRO A 389 40.12 15.13 17.99
C PRO A 389 39.63 16.59 18.00
N VAL A 390 40.25 17.42 17.16
CA VAL A 390 39.87 18.84 16.99
C VAL A 390 38.38 18.96 16.61
N ASN A 391 37.67 19.89 17.24
CA ASN A 391 36.24 20.17 17.06
C ASN A 391 35.27 19.07 17.55
N TRP A 392 35.73 18.16 18.41
CA TRP A 392 34.89 17.21 19.13
C TRP A 392 34.80 17.56 20.61
N ILE A 393 33.62 17.35 21.21
CA ILE A 393 33.37 17.58 22.63
C ILE A 393 32.71 16.37 23.28
N VAL A 394 32.90 16.20 24.60
CA VAL A 394 32.15 15.24 25.41
C VAL A 394 31.34 16.02 26.43
N THR A 395 30.02 15.79 26.46
CA THR A 395 29.14 16.40 27.45
C THR A 395 29.36 15.77 28.83
N ASN A 396 28.99 16.49 29.89
CA ASN A 396 29.04 15.98 31.26
C ASN A 396 28.14 14.74 31.48
N THR A 397 27.22 14.47 30.56
CA THR A 397 26.39 13.25 30.54
C THR A 397 26.95 12.11 29.68
N GLY A 398 28.19 12.24 29.23
CA GLY A 398 28.87 11.19 28.46
C GLY A 398 28.43 11.11 27.01
N TYR A 399 28.00 12.20 26.38
CA TYR A 399 27.76 12.23 24.93
C TYR A 399 28.94 12.83 24.20
N LEU A 400 29.53 12.07 23.28
CA LEU A 400 30.52 12.55 22.33
C LEU A 400 29.79 13.23 21.15
N ILE A 401 30.12 14.49 20.85
CA ILE A 401 29.49 15.31 19.81
C ILE A 401 30.55 15.84 18.85
N GLY A 402 30.32 15.63 17.55
CA GLY A 402 31.20 16.08 16.47
C GLY A 402 30.58 17.18 15.59
N PRO A 403 31.34 17.73 14.63
CA PRO A 403 30.86 18.74 13.69
C PRO A 403 29.65 18.25 12.87
N GLY A 404 28.60 19.09 12.73
CA GLY A 404 27.39 18.77 11.97
C GLY A 404 26.33 17.93 12.71
N ALA A 405 26.44 17.79 14.04
CA ALA A 405 25.44 17.13 14.87
C ALA A 405 24.19 18.00 15.09
N ALA A 406 23.01 17.49 14.76
CA ALA A 406 21.74 18.20 15.03
C ALA A 406 21.37 18.11 16.52
N LEU A 407 21.03 19.23 17.15
CA LEU A 407 20.64 19.32 18.57
C LEU A 407 19.25 18.71 18.90
N SER A 408 18.53 18.12 17.94
CA SER A 408 17.22 17.53 18.19
C SER A 408 17.23 16.05 18.52
N TYR A 409 18.39 15.42 18.47
CA TYR A 409 18.53 14.03 18.89
C TYR A 409 18.51 13.85 20.42
N PHE A 410 18.47 14.94 21.19
CA PHE A 410 18.46 14.95 22.66
C PHE A 410 17.03 14.93 23.24
N THR A 411 16.21 13.91 22.91
CA THR A 411 14.76 13.90 23.23
C THR A 411 14.33 13.16 24.50
N ASN A 412 15.23 12.57 25.29
CA ASN A 412 14.84 11.90 26.54
C ASN A 412 14.98 12.80 27.78
N ASN A 413 13.96 12.78 28.64
CA ASN A 413 13.78 13.71 29.78
C ASN A 413 14.93 13.76 30.81
N TYR A 414 15.95 12.90 30.73
CA TYR A 414 17.16 12.96 31.56
C TYR A 414 18.25 13.92 31.04
N THR A 415 18.25 14.28 29.75
CA THR A 415 19.20 15.27 29.18
C THR A 415 18.69 16.72 29.26
N LYS A 416 17.45 16.94 29.71
CA LYS A 416 16.87 18.29 29.90
C LYS A 416 17.59 19.17 30.92
N LYS A 417 18.44 18.58 31.79
CA LYS A 417 19.24 19.30 32.79
C LYS A 417 20.64 19.70 32.31
N VAL A 418 21.04 19.31 31.10
CA VAL A 418 22.46 19.26 30.65
C VAL A 418 22.92 20.53 29.93
N PHE A 419 22.02 21.42 29.55
CA PHE A 419 22.35 22.61 28.76
C PHE A 419 22.50 23.90 29.56
N ASN A 420 22.42 23.84 30.91
CA ASN A 420 22.48 25.04 31.75
C ASN A 420 23.83 25.78 31.73
N ASP A 421 24.89 25.24 31.11
CA ASP A 421 26.24 25.84 31.11
C ASP A 421 26.97 25.80 29.74
N ILE A 422 26.25 25.67 28.61
CA ILE A 422 26.89 25.92 27.30
C ILE A 422 26.76 27.41 27.00
N SER A 423 27.85 28.16 27.15
CA SER A 423 27.92 29.51 26.60
C SER A 423 27.83 29.43 25.07
N LEU A 424 26.67 29.78 24.51
CA LEU A 424 26.47 29.94 23.06
C LEU A 424 27.36 31.05 22.45
N GLN A 425 28.14 31.79 23.26
CA GLN A 425 29.09 32.81 22.79
C GLN A 425 30.15 32.30 21.81
N LEU A 426 30.32 30.98 21.67
CA LEU A 426 31.31 30.36 20.78
C LEU A 426 30.70 29.83 19.46
N ILE A 427 29.39 29.97 19.23
CA ILE A 427 28.69 29.43 18.06
C ILE A 427 28.16 30.58 17.18
N ASN A 428 28.80 30.80 16.03
CA ASN A 428 28.43 31.88 15.11
C ASN A 428 27.49 31.43 13.96
N ASP A 429 27.27 30.12 13.80
CA ASP A 429 26.46 29.57 12.70
C ASP A 429 25.68 28.34 13.18
N LEU A 430 24.35 28.40 13.04
CA LEU A 430 23.43 27.31 13.36
C LEU A 430 22.71 26.78 12.11
N THR A 431 23.22 27.05 10.90
CA THR A 431 22.56 26.63 9.66
C THR A 431 22.23 25.14 9.65
N GLY A 432 20.96 24.81 9.45
CA GLY A 432 20.44 23.44 9.46
C GLY A 432 20.39 22.77 10.84
N ALA A 433 20.70 23.50 11.93
CA ALA A 433 20.58 22.99 13.28
C ALA A 433 19.11 22.73 13.64
N ASP A 434 18.90 21.78 14.54
CA ASP A 434 17.57 21.51 15.09
C ASP A 434 17.61 21.70 16.60
N LEU A 435 17.06 22.81 17.06
CA LEU A 435 16.96 23.24 18.45
C LEU A 435 15.70 22.68 19.13
N SER A 436 14.99 21.73 18.50
CA SER A 436 13.72 21.26 19.05
C SER A 436 13.89 20.58 20.41
N GLY A 437 13.09 20.99 21.40
CA GLY A 437 13.11 20.47 22.78
C GLY A 437 14.17 21.09 23.69
N SER A 438 14.94 22.05 23.20
CA SER A 438 15.98 22.74 23.98
C SER A 438 15.40 23.70 25.03
N ASN A 439 16.16 23.92 26.11
CA ASN A 439 15.97 25.04 27.02
C ASN A 439 16.91 26.17 26.60
N LEU A 440 16.35 27.30 26.17
CA LEU A 440 17.08 28.47 25.67
C LEU A 440 17.18 29.60 26.71
N GLU A 441 16.98 29.31 28.00
CA GLU A 441 17.14 30.29 29.07
C GLU A 441 18.51 30.99 28.99
N GLY A 442 18.51 32.32 28.88
CA GLY A 442 19.75 33.11 28.80
C GLY A 442 20.50 33.04 27.46
N ALA A 443 20.00 32.29 26.48
CA ALA A 443 20.61 32.18 25.15
C ALA A 443 20.72 33.57 24.48
N ASN A 444 21.84 33.81 23.81
CA ASN A 444 22.06 35.05 23.06
C ASN A 444 22.22 34.74 21.56
N PHE A 445 21.24 35.15 20.75
CA PHE A 445 21.25 34.97 19.29
C PHE A 445 21.81 36.18 18.53
N THR A 446 22.56 37.08 19.17
CA THR A 446 23.27 38.17 18.47
C THR A 446 24.18 37.57 17.38
N ASP A 447 24.01 38.04 16.14
CA ASP A 447 24.81 37.66 14.96
C ASP A 447 24.84 36.15 14.61
N VAL A 448 23.83 35.38 15.06
CA VAL A 448 23.71 33.96 14.73
C VAL A 448 22.92 33.77 13.44
N GLU A 449 23.49 33.06 12.46
CA GLU A 449 22.78 32.70 11.23
C GLU A 449 21.79 31.54 11.47
N LEU A 450 20.52 31.75 11.10
CA LEU A 450 19.41 30.82 11.37
C LEU A 450 18.76 30.24 10.11
N THR A 451 19.57 29.94 9.10
CA THR A 451 19.10 29.37 7.84
C THR A 451 18.69 27.89 8.04
N ALA A 452 17.42 27.56 7.74
CA ALA A 452 16.85 26.22 7.85
C ALA A 452 16.91 25.60 9.26
N VAL A 453 16.79 26.43 10.30
CA VAL A 453 16.83 25.97 11.70
C VAL A 453 15.47 25.46 12.15
N LYS A 454 15.42 24.23 12.69
CA LYS A 454 14.20 23.69 13.33
C LYS A 454 14.18 24.06 14.81
N ALA A 455 13.04 24.52 15.31
CA ALA A 455 12.99 25.10 16.66
C ALA A 455 11.62 24.89 17.32
N ARG A 456 11.30 23.64 17.68
CA ARG A 456 9.98 23.20 18.18
C ARG A 456 10.03 22.81 19.66
N LYS A 457 8.96 23.00 20.43
CA LYS A 457 8.89 22.62 21.87
C LYS A 457 10.03 23.20 22.73
N ILE A 458 10.48 24.40 22.41
CA ILE A 458 11.50 25.14 23.15
C ILE A 458 10.94 25.62 24.49
N THR A 459 11.81 25.67 25.49
CA THR A 459 11.53 26.20 26.84
C THR A 459 12.57 27.26 27.22
N GLY A 460 12.31 28.04 28.27
CA GLY A 460 13.19 29.12 28.72
C GLY A 460 13.08 30.40 27.91
N THR A 461 13.62 31.49 28.46
CA THR A 461 13.58 32.83 27.87
C THR A 461 14.98 33.20 27.36
N PRO A 462 15.19 33.26 26.03
CA PRO A 462 16.42 33.80 25.48
C PRO A 462 16.65 35.23 25.95
N LYS A 463 17.91 35.59 26.19
CA LYS A 463 18.31 36.95 26.51
C LYS A 463 18.06 37.90 25.32
N ILE A 464 18.31 37.41 24.11
CA ILE A 464 18.09 38.14 22.85
C ILE A 464 17.50 37.15 21.84
N LEU A 465 16.32 37.46 21.30
CA LEU A 465 15.71 36.71 20.19
C LEU A 465 16.29 37.15 18.84
N PRO A 466 16.21 36.31 17.80
CA PRO A 466 16.53 36.71 16.44
C PRO A 466 15.57 37.81 15.95
N TYR A 467 16.00 38.60 14.96
CA TYR A 467 15.21 39.70 14.40
C TYR A 467 13.87 39.20 13.80
N ASP A 468 12.79 39.98 13.95
CA ASP A 468 11.41 39.67 13.53
C ASP A 468 10.92 38.26 13.93
N SER A 469 11.42 37.74 15.04
CA SER A 469 11.14 36.39 15.53
C SER A 469 10.42 36.40 16.87
N LYS A 470 9.60 35.36 17.11
CA LYS A 470 8.82 35.20 18.34
C LYS A 470 8.77 33.74 18.75
N ILE A 471 8.75 33.49 20.05
CA ILE A 471 8.42 32.16 20.56
C ILE A 471 6.92 32.11 20.85
N VAL A 472 6.21 31.23 20.15
CA VAL A 472 4.75 31.02 20.30
C VAL A 472 4.51 29.54 20.56
N ASN A 473 3.90 29.22 21.70
CA ASN A 473 3.58 27.83 22.09
C ASN A 473 4.81 26.88 22.03
N GLY A 474 6.00 27.39 22.36
CA GLY A 474 7.27 26.65 22.30
C GLY A 474 7.85 26.52 20.89
N TYR A 475 7.35 27.21 19.88
CA TYR A 475 7.96 27.28 18.56
C TYR A 475 8.64 28.63 18.38
N LEU A 476 9.91 28.64 17.99
CA LEU A 476 10.52 29.85 17.45
C LEU A 476 9.97 30.04 16.04
N LEU A 477 9.32 31.17 15.80
CA LEU A 477 8.82 31.61 14.51
C LEU A 477 9.65 32.79 14.07
N GLY A 478 9.99 32.87 12.79
CA GLY A 478 10.76 33.99 12.27
C GLY A 478 11.48 33.67 10.96
N PRO A 479 12.28 34.61 10.45
CA PRO A 479 12.97 34.46 9.19
C PRO A 479 13.94 33.27 9.19
N GLY A 480 13.97 32.51 8.08
CA GLY A 480 14.91 31.39 7.91
C GLY A 480 14.58 30.11 8.70
N ILE A 481 13.62 30.15 9.62
CA ILE A 481 13.21 28.98 10.42
C ILE A 481 12.58 27.90 9.55
N ASP A 482 12.88 26.64 9.85
CA ASP A 482 12.23 25.48 9.27
C ASP A 482 10.99 25.07 10.08
N LEU A 483 9.82 25.45 9.56
CA LEU A 483 8.53 25.11 10.12
C LEU A 483 7.94 23.83 9.54
N THR A 484 8.62 23.07 8.67
CA THR A 484 8.08 21.92 7.88
C THR A 484 6.80 21.28 8.48
N ASP A 485 6.76 20.17 9.19
CA ASP A 485 5.46 19.60 9.62
C ASP A 485 4.80 20.29 10.85
N VAL A 486 4.81 21.62 10.95
CA VAL A 486 4.22 22.37 12.09
C VAL A 486 2.74 22.64 11.86
N ASN A 487 1.93 22.44 12.90
CA ASN A 487 0.56 22.89 12.96
C ASN A 487 0.49 24.25 13.66
N LEU A 488 0.23 25.31 12.90
CA LEU A 488 0.12 26.68 13.41
C LEU A 488 -1.27 27.00 13.96
N ASN A 489 -2.17 26.03 14.09
CA ASN A 489 -3.55 26.31 14.49
C ASN A 489 -3.61 27.07 15.84
N GLY A 490 -4.25 28.24 15.86
CA GLY A 490 -4.37 29.07 17.05
C GLY A 490 -3.14 29.93 17.39
N PHE A 491 -2.14 30.01 16.50
CA PHE A 491 -0.91 30.76 16.78
C PHE A 491 -1.14 32.26 16.62
N ASN A 492 -0.52 33.05 17.51
CA ASN A 492 -0.44 34.50 17.37
C ASN A 492 0.81 34.88 16.58
N LEU A 493 0.63 35.27 15.32
CA LEU A 493 1.73 35.65 14.44
C LEU A 493 2.06 37.14 14.47
N GLU A 494 1.37 37.96 15.27
CA GLU A 494 1.62 39.41 15.35
C GLU A 494 3.10 39.75 15.57
N GLY A 495 3.65 40.55 14.66
CA GLY A 495 5.05 41.01 14.67
C GLY A 495 6.08 40.01 14.12
N VAL A 496 5.65 38.88 13.55
CA VAL A 496 6.54 37.84 13.00
C VAL A 496 6.66 37.99 11.48
N SER A 497 7.90 37.92 10.98
CA SER A 497 8.18 37.80 9.54
C SER A 497 8.45 36.34 9.17
N LEU A 498 7.82 35.85 8.11
CA LEU A 498 8.02 34.48 7.60
C LEU A 498 8.88 34.43 6.32
N ASN A 499 9.66 35.49 6.08
CA ASN A 499 10.56 35.54 4.93
C ASN A 499 11.64 34.45 5.03
N ASN A 500 11.83 33.71 3.93
CA ASN A 500 12.77 32.57 3.85
C ASN A 500 12.47 31.41 4.82
N THR A 501 11.29 31.40 5.46
CA THR A 501 10.83 30.30 6.31
C THR A 501 10.41 29.11 5.44
N ASN A 502 10.78 27.88 5.85
CA ASN A 502 10.32 26.67 5.17
C ASN A 502 8.93 26.26 5.69
N LEU A 503 7.90 26.36 4.84
CA LEU A 503 6.50 26.07 5.16
C LEU A 503 5.99 24.72 4.63
N THR A 504 6.89 23.81 4.24
CA THR A 504 6.53 22.53 3.63
C THR A 504 5.63 21.70 4.55
N ARG A 505 4.37 21.45 4.15
CA ARG A 505 3.37 20.67 4.93
C ARG A 505 2.96 21.31 6.27
N VAL A 506 3.08 22.64 6.39
CA VAL A 506 2.55 23.38 7.53
C VAL A 506 1.02 23.36 7.48
N LYS A 507 0.36 23.15 8.62
CA LYS A 507 -1.11 23.31 8.75
C LYS A 507 -1.45 24.68 9.31
N SER A 508 -2.48 25.32 8.78
CA SER A 508 -2.94 26.63 9.24
C SER A 508 -4.43 26.63 9.61
N GLY A 509 -4.82 27.52 10.53
CA GLY A 509 -6.20 27.74 10.96
C GLY A 509 -6.27 28.53 12.27
N ASN A 510 -7.37 29.25 12.50
CA ASN A 510 -7.60 30.05 13.72
C ASN A 510 -6.40 30.95 14.15
N LEU A 511 -5.58 31.41 13.22
CA LEU A 511 -4.47 32.32 13.51
C LEU A 511 -5.02 33.66 14.01
N THR A 512 -4.39 34.21 15.05
CA THR A 512 -4.67 35.58 15.50
C THR A 512 -3.64 36.53 14.92
N TRP A 513 -4.13 37.59 14.27
CA TRP A 513 -3.32 38.67 13.72
C TRP A 513 -4.10 39.98 13.91
N ASN A 514 -3.44 41.00 14.46
CA ASN A 514 -4.04 42.31 14.64
C ASN A 514 -3.83 43.13 13.37
N SER A 515 -4.83 43.16 12.50
CA SER A 515 -4.95 44.21 11.50
C SER A 515 -6.42 44.57 11.26
N THR A 516 -6.61 45.77 10.74
CA THR A 516 -7.91 46.28 10.26
C THR A 516 -8.09 46.05 8.75
N GLU A 517 -7.20 45.32 8.10
CA GLU A 517 -7.18 45.10 6.64
C GLU A 517 -7.68 43.70 6.26
N ASN A 518 -8.22 43.56 5.04
CA ASN A 518 -8.81 42.30 4.58
C ASN A 518 -7.79 41.21 4.25
N LEU A 519 -6.53 41.56 3.95
CA LEU A 519 -5.45 40.63 3.61
C LEU A 519 -4.11 41.19 4.12
N ASP A 520 -3.48 40.48 5.05
CA ASP A 520 -2.25 40.92 5.68
C ASP A 520 -1.02 40.26 5.07
N GLN A 521 -0.11 41.05 4.49
CA GLN A 521 1.13 40.54 3.93
C GLN A 521 2.17 40.22 5.02
N ILE A 522 2.53 38.94 5.15
CA ILE A 522 3.55 38.45 6.11
C ILE A 522 4.86 38.04 5.42
N GLY A 523 4.88 38.07 4.09
CA GLY A 523 6.04 37.75 3.26
C GLY A 523 5.80 38.03 1.79
N LYS A 524 6.82 37.76 0.95
CA LYS A 524 6.81 38.09 -0.48
C LYS A 524 5.64 37.46 -1.27
N ASP A 525 5.13 36.30 -0.83
CA ASP A 525 4.01 35.57 -1.43
C ASP A 525 3.12 34.90 -0.35
N MET A 526 2.94 35.57 0.79
CA MET A 526 2.27 35.00 1.97
C MET A 526 1.30 36.00 2.57
N VAL A 527 0.05 35.57 2.79
CA VAL A 527 -0.98 36.40 3.43
C VAL A 527 -1.75 35.64 4.48
N ILE A 528 -2.32 36.35 5.45
CA ILE A 528 -3.30 35.80 6.40
C ILE A 528 -4.71 36.25 5.97
N TYR A 529 -5.64 35.30 5.92
CA TYR A 529 -7.06 35.55 5.64
C TYR A 529 -7.94 34.65 6.49
N ASN A 530 -8.93 35.22 7.20
CA ASN A 530 -9.84 34.47 8.08
C ASN A 530 -9.13 33.48 9.05
N GLY A 531 -7.96 33.86 9.55
CA GLY A 531 -7.17 33.00 10.44
C GLY A 531 -6.42 31.86 9.74
N TYR A 532 -6.30 31.89 8.40
CA TYR A 532 -5.51 30.94 7.62
C TYR A 532 -4.34 31.66 6.93
N LEU A 533 -3.15 31.06 7.03
CA LEU A 533 -1.95 31.46 6.29
C LEU A 533 -2.03 30.88 4.89
N ILE A 534 -2.23 31.74 3.90
CA ILE A 534 -2.19 31.39 2.49
C ILE A 534 -0.75 31.58 2.00
N ALA A 535 -0.05 30.47 1.77
CA ALA A 535 1.32 30.45 1.26
C ALA A 535 1.59 29.12 0.52
N PRO A 536 2.64 29.05 -0.32
CA PRO A 536 3.06 27.80 -0.93
C PRO A 536 3.35 26.71 0.12
N TYR A 537 2.90 25.50 -0.17
CA TYR A 537 3.10 24.26 0.60
C TYR A 537 2.34 24.16 1.92
N VAL A 538 1.44 25.11 2.21
CA VAL A 538 0.57 25.08 3.38
C VAL A 538 -0.66 24.20 3.12
N ASP A 539 -0.98 23.33 4.07
CA ASP A 539 -2.21 22.56 4.13
C ASP A 539 -3.36 23.44 4.63
N LEU A 540 -4.33 23.63 3.75
CA LEU A 540 -5.53 24.45 3.87
C LEU A 540 -6.80 23.57 3.82
N THR A 541 -6.70 22.31 4.25
CA THR A 541 -7.86 21.41 4.38
C THR A 541 -8.97 22.07 5.19
N ASN A 542 -10.19 22.11 4.65
CA ASN A 542 -11.37 22.76 5.24
C ASN A 542 -11.20 24.25 5.56
N ALA A 543 -10.24 24.95 4.93
CA ALA A 543 -10.05 26.38 5.15
C ALA A 543 -11.26 27.19 4.66
N ASN A 544 -11.66 28.20 5.42
CA ASN A 544 -12.69 29.16 5.00
C ASN A 544 -12.05 30.37 4.32
N LEU A 545 -11.97 30.32 3.00
CA LEU A 545 -11.45 31.38 2.15
C LEU A 545 -12.57 32.07 1.34
N SER A 546 -13.82 31.95 1.81
CA SER A 546 -14.98 32.52 1.14
C SER A 546 -14.82 34.04 0.95
N GLY A 547 -15.19 34.52 -0.24
CA GLY A 547 -15.12 35.93 -0.65
C GLY A 547 -13.71 36.50 -0.83
N ALA A 548 -12.63 35.74 -0.59
CA ALA A 548 -11.26 36.24 -0.71
C ALA A 548 -10.97 36.72 -2.14
N THR A 549 -10.18 37.80 -2.28
CA THR A 549 -9.69 38.27 -3.59
C THR A 549 -8.18 38.16 -3.65
N LEU A 550 -7.68 37.19 -4.42
CA LEU A 550 -6.26 36.87 -4.49
C LEU A 550 -5.75 37.08 -5.92
N SER A 551 -4.62 37.78 -6.04
CA SER A 551 -4.00 38.08 -7.33
C SER A 551 -2.53 37.66 -7.33
N ASN A 552 -2.09 36.97 -8.39
CA ASN A 552 -0.70 36.50 -8.57
C ASN A 552 -0.20 35.53 -7.47
N PHE A 553 -1.09 34.79 -6.80
CA PHE A 553 -0.70 33.83 -5.77
C PHE A 553 -0.38 32.45 -6.34
N THR A 554 0.61 31.78 -5.75
CA THR A 554 0.86 30.35 -5.99
C THR A 554 0.26 29.52 -4.85
N PHE A 555 -0.66 28.64 -5.19
CA PHE A 555 -1.15 27.59 -4.30
C PHE A 555 -0.34 26.32 -4.55
N SER A 556 0.13 25.70 -3.48
CA SER A 556 0.64 24.34 -3.48
C SER A 556 0.28 23.71 -2.13
N GLY A 557 -0.12 22.44 -2.12
CA GLY A 557 -0.59 21.76 -0.91
C GLY A 557 -1.99 21.16 -1.05
N ASN A 558 -2.70 21.05 0.07
CA ASN A 558 -4.01 20.39 0.19
C ASN A 558 -5.10 21.42 0.50
N LEU A 559 -6.16 21.47 -0.31
CA LEU A 559 -7.38 22.29 -0.14
C LEU A 559 -8.64 21.40 -0.09
N THR A 560 -8.50 20.13 0.31
CA THR A 560 -9.64 19.21 0.45
C THR A 560 -10.70 19.82 1.36
N GLY A 561 -11.95 19.86 0.91
CA GLY A 561 -13.09 20.38 1.65
C GLY A 561 -13.07 21.90 1.92
N ALA A 562 -12.12 22.65 1.36
CA ALA A 562 -12.02 24.10 1.57
C ALA A 562 -13.29 24.83 1.08
N ASP A 563 -13.72 25.83 1.83
CA ASP A 563 -14.80 26.74 1.43
C ASP A 563 -14.20 27.92 0.67
N LEU A 564 -14.37 27.88 -0.64
CA LEU A 564 -13.94 28.87 -1.62
C LEU A 564 -15.17 29.62 -2.20
N THR A 565 -16.29 29.63 -1.48
CA THR A 565 -17.53 30.24 -1.99
C THR A 565 -17.32 31.73 -2.28
N GLY A 566 -17.65 32.15 -3.51
CA GLY A 566 -17.50 33.54 -3.95
C GLY A 566 -16.05 34.03 -4.08
N ILE A 567 -15.05 33.14 -4.01
CA ILE A 567 -13.64 33.54 -4.13
C ILE A 567 -13.36 34.19 -5.48
N LYS A 568 -12.49 35.20 -5.51
CA LYS A 568 -12.00 35.86 -6.73
C LYS A 568 -10.51 35.58 -6.90
N LEU A 569 -10.17 34.75 -7.88
CA LEU A 569 -8.79 34.40 -8.20
C LEU A 569 -8.38 35.06 -9.52
N ASN A 570 -7.37 35.94 -9.50
CA ASN A 570 -6.85 36.61 -10.70
C ASN A 570 -5.39 36.23 -10.92
N SER A 571 -5.06 35.65 -12.07
CA SER A 571 -3.67 35.29 -12.42
C SER A 571 -2.97 34.39 -11.38
N CYS A 572 -3.72 33.49 -10.73
CA CYS A 572 -3.16 32.58 -9.71
C CYS A 572 -2.62 31.28 -10.33
N TRP A 573 -1.77 30.56 -9.60
CA TRP A 573 -1.16 29.31 -10.05
C TRP A 573 -1.30 28.20 -9.01
N PHE A 574 -2.03 27.12 -9.34
CA PHE A 574 -2.03 25.88 -8.56
C PHE A 574 -0.94 24.93 -9.08
N LYS A 575 0.10 24.69 -8.27
CA LYS A 575 1.27 23.85 -8.61
C LYS A 575 1.20 22.49 -7.91
N ASP A 576 1.92 21.51 -8.45
CA ASP A 576 2.15 20.20 -7.83
C ASP A 576 0.88 19.37 -7.58
N ASN A 577 -0.08 19.42 -8.52
CA ASN A 577 -1.34 18.65 -8.48
C ASN A 577 -2.15 18.89 -7.19
N VAL A 578 -2.42 20.16 -6.88
CA VAL A 578 -3.19 20.56 -5.69
C VAL A 578 -4.48 19.74 -5.53
N ASP A 579 -4.73 19.26 -4.32
CA ASP A 579 -5.94 18.52 -4.00
C ASP A 579 -7.07 19.49 -3.58
N LEU A 580 -8.15 19.51 -4.34
CA LEU A 580 -9.37 20.28 -4.15
C LEU A 580 -10.58 19.34 -3.96
N THR A 581 -10.35 18.10 -3.54
CA THR A 581 -11.42 17.12 -3.35
C THR A 581 -12.50 17.68 -2.43
N SER A 582 -13.76 17.62 -2.86
CA SER A 582 -14.93 18.15 -2.11
C SER A 582 -14.87 19.65 -1.77
N ALA A 583 -13.99 20.44 -2.40
CA ALA A 583 -13.94 21.88 -2.18
C ALA A 583 -15.21 22.57 -2.71
N LYS A 584 -15.65 23.64 -2.04
CA LYS A 584 -16.83 24.43 -2.42
C LYS A 584 -16.41 25.70 -3.15
N LEU A 585 -16.53 25.71 -4.46
CA LEU A 585 -16.26 26.86 -5.33
C LEU A 585 -17.55 27.53 -5.82
N THR A 586 -18.64 27.43 -5.06
CA THR A 586 -19.93 28.02 -5.44
C THR A 586 -19.80 29.52 -5.67
N ASN A 587 -20.31 30.06 -6.78
CA ASN A 587 -20.17 31.47 -7.17
C ASN A 587 -18.73 32.01 -7.30
N ALA A 588 -17.71 31.14 -7.38
CA ALA A 588 -16.32 31.58 -7.53
C ALA A 588 -16.09 32.30 -8.87
N ILE A 589 -15.25 33.32 -8.90
CA ILE A 589 -14.79 34.00 -10.11
C ILE A 589 -13.30 33.73 -10.28
N ILE A 590 -12.94 32.93 -11.28
CA ILE A 590 -11.58 32.46 -11.52
C ILE A 590 -11.13 32.99 -12.88
N ASN A 591 -10.16 33.90 -12.88
CA ASN A 591 -9.66 34.62 -14.05
C ASN A 591 -8.17 34.33 -14.25
N TYR A 592 -7.77 33.99 -15.48
CA TYR A 592 -6.36 33.79 -15.87
C TYR A 592 -5.57 32.84 -14.95
N THR A 593 -6.26 31.90 -14.30
CA THR A 593 -5.69 31.03 -13.27
C THR A 593 -5.45 29.63 -13.82
N THR A 594 -4.32 29.01 -13.46
CA THR A 594 -4.04 27.62 -13.83
C THR A 594 -4.43 26.68 -12.71
N LEU A 595 -5.31 25.74 -13.03
CA LEU A 595 -5.78 24.60 -12.23
C LEU A 595 -5.25 23.28 -12.82
N SER A 596 -4.16 23.34 -13.60
CA SER A 596 -3.59 22.19 -14.29
C SER A 596 -3.17 21.11 -13.29
N GLY A 597 -3.56 19.86 -13.54
CA GLY A 597 -3.24 18.70 -12.69
C GLY A 597 -3.97 18.64 -11.34
N CYS A 598 -4.83 19.62 -11.03
CA CYS A 598 -5.54 19.64 -9.74
C CYS A 598 -6.56 18.51 -9.63
N ASN A 599 -6.75 18.00 -8.42
CA ASN A 599 -7.79 17.01 -8.12
C ASN A 599 -9.04 17.70 -7.58
N LEU A 600 -10.06 17.86 -8.43
CA LEU A 600 -11.37 18.46 -8.12
C LEU A 600 -12.45 17.39 -7.89
N THR A 601 -12.08 16.18 -7.45
CA THR A 601 -13.03 15.08 -7.24
C THR A 601 -14.13 15.53 -6.26
N ASN A 602 -15.41 15.37 -6.62
CA ASN A 602 -16.59 15.80 -5.85
C ASN A 602 -16.62 17.30 -5.48
N ALA A 603 -15.80 18.15 -6.13
CA ALA A 603 -15.84 19.58 -5.90
C ALA A 603 -17.17 20.18 -6.38
N ILE A 604 -17.65 21.21 -5.68
CA ILE A 604 -18.91 21.90 -5.99
C ILE A 604 -18.57 23.23 -6.65
N LEU A 605 -18.75 23.32 -7.97
CA LEU A 605 -18.50 24.52 -8.79
C LEU A 605 -19.81 25.17 -9.25
N GLU A 606 -20.88 25.07 -8.46
CA GLU A 606 -22.18 25.62 -8.81
C GLU A 606 -22.10 27.14 -9.02
N ASN A 607 -22.60 27.66 -10.14
CA ASN A 607 -22.51 29.09 -10.50
C ASN A 607 -21.08 29.69 -10.56
N ALA A 608 -20.03 28.87 -10.59
CA ALA A 608 -18.67 29.36 -10.77
C ALA A 608 -18.49 29.98 -12.18
N THR A 609 -17.59 30.96 -12.28
CA THR A 609 -17.22 31.64 -13.53
C THR A 609 -15.72 31.43 -13.77
N LEU A 610 -15.36 30.72 -14.85
CA LEU A 610 -13.96 30.40 -15.20
C LEU A 610 -13.57 31.08 -16.51
N ILE A 611 -12.78 32.15 -16.43
CA ILE A 611 -12.34 32.97 -17.57
C ILE A 611 -10.85 32.72 -17.81
N ASN A 612 -10.49 32.31 -19.04
CA ASN A 612 -9.08 32.07 -19.44
C ASN A 612 -8.29 31.15 -18.48
N CYS A 613 -8.95 30.14 -17.92
CA CYS A 613 -8.32 29.20 -16.99
C CYS A 613 -7.65 28.01 -17.70
N ASP A 614 -6.60 27.43 -17.11
CA ASP A 614 -5.98 26.19 -17.62
C ASP A 614 -6.39 25.00 -16.73
N LEU A 615 -7.20 24.08 -17.26
CA LEU A 615 -7.66 22.85 -16.59
C LEU A 615 -6.96 21.58 -17.10
N SER A 616 -5.84 21.73 -17.81
CA SER A 616 -5.14 20.58 -18.39
C SER A 616 -4.77 19.55 -17.33
N LYS A 617 -5.07 18.26 -17.55
CA LYS A 617 -4.79 17.15 -16.61
C LYS A 617 -5.52 17.21 -15.26
N ALA A 618 -6.44 18.15 -15.06
CA ALA A 618 -7.27 18.14 -13.86
C ALA A 618 -8.15 16.87 -13.79
N ILE A 619 -8.49 16.45 -12.57
CA ILE A 619 -9.38 15.33 -12.30
C ILE A 619 -10.68 15.92 -11.76
N LEU A 620 -11.80 15.81 -12.48
CA LEU A 620 -13.08 16.38 -12.05
C LEU A 620 -14.10 15.30 -11.64
N THR A 621 -13.62 14.13 -11.22
CA THR A 621 -14.48 12.97 -10.97
C THR A 621 -15.62 13.30 -9.99
N GLY A 622 -16.88 13.15 -10.39
CA GLY A 622 -18.02 13.49 -9.51
C GLY A 622 -18.20 14.98 -9.20
N ALA A 623 -17.43 15.88 -9.83
CA ALA A 623 -17.57 17.32 -9.62
C ALA A 623 -18.91 17.84 -10.15
N ASN A 624 -19.53 18.76 -9.41
CA ASN A 624 -20.78 19.40 -9.80
C ASN A 624 -20.50 20.75 -10.48
N LEU A 625 -20.74 20.85 -11.79
CA LEU A 625 -20.57 22.07 -12.58
C LEU A 625 -21.91 22.72 -12.98
N THR A 626 -23.01 22.38 -12.31
CA THR A 626 -24.34 22.90 -12.65
C THR A 626 -24.40 24.43 -12.56
N ASN A 627 -24.99 25.07 -13.58
CA ASN A 627 -25.12 26.54 -13.70
C ASN A 627 -23.80 27.36 -13.68
N GLY A 628 -22.62 26.72 -13.61
CA GLY A 628 -21.34 27.36 -13.26
C GLY A 628 -20.19 27.09 -14.23
N GLY A 629 -20.46 27.10 -15.54
CA GLY A 629 -19.45 26.83 -16.57
C GLY A 629 -19.47 27.87 -17.69
N ILE A 630 -19.30 29.15 -17.37
CA ILE A 630 -19.07 30.17 -18.40
C ILE A 630 -17.60 30.13 -18.80
N PHE A 631 -17.26 29.33 -19.81
CA PHE A 631 -15.92 29.32 -20.41
C PHE A 631 -15.85 30.43 -21.46
N TYR A 632 -15.40 31.63 -21.07
CA TYR A 632 -15.04 32.64 -22.07
C TYR A 632 -13.71 32.24 -22.74
N ASP A 633 -13.80 31.97 -24.05
CA ASP A 633 -12.73 31.78 -25.04
C ASP A 633 -12.12 30.37 -25.26
N SER A 634 -11.85 30.13 -26.54
CA SER A 634 -11.48 28.94 -27.31
C SER A 634 -10.23 28.15 -26.88
N ASN A 635 -9.56 28.54 -25.80
CA ASN A 635 -8.30 27.91 -25.37
C ASN A 635 -8.38 27.09 -24.08
N VAL A 636 -9.42 27.28 -23.24
CA VAL A 636 -9.59 26.50 -21.99
C VAL A 636 -9.78 25.02 -22.31
N LEU A 637 -10.68 24.70 -23.25
CA LEU A 637 -10.95 23.32 -23.69
C LEU A 637 -9.92 22.77 -24.70
N ARG A 638 -9.07 23.61 -25.30
CA ARG A 638 -7.94 23.14 -26.13
C ARG A 638 -6.87 22.45 -25.29
N ARG A 639 -6.67 22.89 -24.05
CA ARG A 639 -5.66 22.35 -23.13
C ARG A 639 -6.17 21.17 -22.29
N THR A 640 -7.48 20.90 -22.28
CA THR A 640 -8.11 19.80 -21.53
C THR A 640 -8.16 18.45 -22.26
N GLN A 641 -7.45 18.28 -23.38
CA GLN A 641 -7.40 17.01 -24.13
C GLN A 641 -6.89 15.81 -23.29
N LYS A 642 -6.31 16.05 -22.11
CA LYS A 642 -5.84 15.04 -21.15
C LYS A 642 -6.61 15.05 -19.81
N THR A 643 -7.70 15.80 -19.72
CA THR A 643 -8.54 15.92 -18.51
C THR A 643 -9.49 14.72 -18.44
N LYS A 644 -9.57 14.07 -17.28
CA LYS A 644 -10.45 12.91 -17.06
C LYS A 644 -11.81 13.40 -16.54
N PHE A 645 -12.87 13.12 -17.31
CA PHE A 645 -14.25 13.44 -16.96
C PHE A 645 -15.00 12.15 -16.57
N PHE A 646 -14.74 11.63 -15.37
CA PHE A 646 -15.48 10.46 -14.86
C PHE A 646 -16.69 10.92 -14.04
N ASN A 647 -17.90 10.50 -14.37
CA ASN A 647 -19.11 10.78 -13.60
C ASN A 647 -19.37 12.28 -13.33
N VAL A 648 -19.10 13.13 -14.32
CA VAL A 648 -19.19 14.59 -14.16
C VAL A 648 -20.59 15.05 -14.51
N LYS A 649 -21.31 15.64 -13.55
CA LYS A 649 -22.61 16.26 -13.80
C LYS A 649 -22.42 17.63 -14.42
N THR A 650 -22.85 17.78 -15.67
CA THR A 650 -22.77 19.05 -16.41
C THR A 650 -24.16 19.63 -16.64
N GLY A 651 -24.23 20.93 -16.89
CA GLY A 651 -25.48 21.61 -17.26
C GLY A 651 -25.22 23.10 -17.44
N ARG A 652 -25.67 23.65 -18.57
CA ARG A 652 -25.54 25.08 -18.89
C ARG A 652 -24.12 25.62 -19.14
N ILE A 653 -23.21 24.82 -19.69
CA ILE A 653 -21.97 25.32 -20.34
C ILE A 653 -22.30 26.40 -21.39
N ILE A 654 -21.76 27.61 -21.22
CA ILE A 654 -21.90 28.72 -22.18
C ILE A 654 -20.56 28.93 -22.89
N GLY A 655 -20.55 28.82 -24.22
CA GLY A 655 -19.37 28.95 -25.08
C GLY A 655 -19.39 27.96 -26.25
N ASN A 656 -18.69 28.26 -27.35
CA ASN A 656 -18.62 27.39 -28.53
C ASN A 656 -17.18 26.87 -28.72
N PRO A 657 -16.79 25.80 -28.01
CA PRO A 657 -15.39 25.36 -27.99
C PRO A 657 -14.95 24.83 -29.35
N LYS A 658 -13.80 25.31 -29.84
CA LYS A 658 -13.22 24.88 -31.12
C LYS A 658 -12.78 23.40 -31.14
N LYS A 659 -12.61 22.76 -29.98
CA LYS A 659 -12.20 21.35 -29.81
C LYS A 659 -12.58 20.86 -28.41
N LEU A 660 -13.18 19.66 -28.32
CA LEU A 660 -13.60 19.00 -27.07
C LEU A 660 -12.64 17.84 -26.72
N PRO A 661 -12.67 17.30 -25.48
CA PRO A 661 -11.98 16.05 -25.15
C PRO A 661 -12.40 14.93 -26.11
N ASN A 662 -11.49 13.99 -26.40
CA ASN A 662 -11.77 12.89 -27.32
C ASN A 662 -12.99 12.09 -26.82
N GLY A 663 -13.98 11.89 -27.69
CA GLY A 663 -15.21 11.15 -27.37
C GLY A 663 -16.35 12.01 -26.80
N TYR A 664 -16.12 13.29 -26.49
CA TYR A 664 -17.17 14.18 -25.96
C TYR A 664 -17.71 15.16 -27.00
N ILE A 665 -19.02 15.40 -26.94
CA ILE A 665 -19.72 16.45 -27.66
C ILE A 665 -20.36 17.44 -26.69
N LEU A 666 -20.77 18.61 -27.20
CA LEU A 666 -21.52 19.61 -26.43
C LEU A 666 -22.89 19.82 -27.08
N PHE A 667 -23.96 19.53 -26.34
CA PHE A 667 -25.33 19.74 -26.82
C PHE A 667 -26.22 20.28 -25.68
N ASN A 668 -27.07 21.27 -25.97
CA ASN A 668 -27.89 21.95 -24.97
C ASN A 668 -27.14 22.30 -23.68
N LYS A 669 -25.85 22.65 -23.84
CA LYS A 669 -24.96 23.03 -22.76
C LYS A 669 -24.58 21.89 -21.79
N TYR A 670 -24.80 20.63 -22.18
CA TYR A 670 -24.33 19.41 -21.52
C TYR A 670 -23.13 18.84 -22.27
N LEU A 671 -22.11 18.40 -21.52
CA LEU A 671 -20.99 17.63 -22.06
C LEU A 671 -21.41 16.16 -22.10
N ILE A 672 -21.51 15.60 -23.29
CA ILE A 672 -22.04 14.25 -23.53
C ILE A 672 -20.92 13.38 -24.05
N GLY A 673 -20.70 12.21 -23.44
CA GLY A 673 -19.63 11.28 -23.79
C GLY A 673 -19.56 10.10 -22.80
N PRO A 674 -18.48 9.31 -22.81
CA PRO A 674 -18.37 8.14 -21.94
C PRO A 674 -18.36 8.58 -20.47
N GLU A 675 -18.96 7.77 -19.59
CA GLU A 675 -18.99 7.97 -18.14
C GLU A 675 -19.61 9.31 -17.68
N ALA A 676 -20.32 10.02 -18.56
CA ALA A 676 -20.97 11.28 -18.21
C ALA A 676 -22.18 11.05 -17.30
N ASP A 677 -22.35 11.90 -16.26
CA ASP A 677 -23.60 11.96 -15.49
C ASP A 677 -24.55 12.93 -16.19
N LEU A 678 -25.53 12.36 -16.89
CA LEU A 678 -26.57 13.04 -17.64
C LEU A 678 -27.93 12.90 -16.92
N THR A 679 -27.92 12.70 -15.61
CA THR A 679 -29.13 12.60 -14.81
C THR A 679 -29.97 13.87 -14.93
N ASP A 680 -31.25 13.72 -15.31
CA ASP A 680 -32.20 14.80 -15.59
C ASP A 680 -31.78 15.76 -16.73
N ALA A 681 -30.81 15.39 -17.55
CA ALA A 681 -30.33 16.25 -18.64
C ALA A 681 -31.42 16.44 -19.72
N ASP A 682 -31.57 17.67 -20.23
CA ASP A 682 -32.45 17.95 -21.36
C ASP A 682 -31.70 17.77 -22.68
N LEU A 683 -31.79 16.56 -23.22
CA LEU A 683 -31.15 16.13 -24.45
C LEU A 683 -32.15 16.09 -25.62
N SER A 684 -33.27 16.81 -25.51
CA SER A 684 -34.27 16.81 -26.57
C SER A 684 -33.73 17.32 -27.92
N GLY A 685 -34.08 16.62 -29.01
CA GLY A 685 -33.64 16.94 -30.37
C GLY A 685 -32.15 16.70 -30.66
N CYS A 686 -31.40 16.07 -29.76
CA CYS A 686 -29.96 15.88 -29.93
C CYS A 686 -29.63 14.84 -30.99
N ASN A 687 -28.60 15.10 -31.81
CA ASN A 687 -28.04 14.09 -32.70
C ASN A 687 -26.75 13.52 -32.08
N LEU A 688 -26.85 12.33 -31.50
CA LEU A 688 -25.76 11.59 -30.85
C LEU A 688 -25.20 10.48 -31.74
N THR A 689 -25.45 10.52 -33.05
CA THR A 689 -25.06 9.40 -33.92
C THR A 689 -23.57 9.05 -33.77
N GLY A 690 -23.26 7.80 -33.39
CA GLY A 690 -21.89 7.31 -33.22
C GLY A 690 -21.16 7.78 -31.95
N VAL A 691 -21.83 8.46 -31.01
CA VAL A 691 -21.21 8.94 -29.78
C VAL A 691 -20.93 7.78 -28.82
N ASP A 692 -19.75 7.80 -28.19
CA ASP A 692 -19.43 6.88 -27.11
C ASP A 692 -20.12 7.33 -25.81
N LEU A 693 -21.05 6.53 -25.30
CA LEU A 693 -21.80 6.74 -24.06
C LEU A 693 -21.55 5.60 -23.06
N LYS A 694 -20.45 4.87 -23.22
CA LYS A 694 -20.11 3.74 -22.34
C LYS A 694 -20.13 4.20 -20.89
N ASN A 695 -20.80 3.45 -20.02
CA ASN A 695 -20.95 3.74 -18.58
C ASN A 695 -21.61 5.09 -18.24
N ALA A 696 -22.26 5.78 -19.18
CA ALA A 696 -22.97 7.03 -18.87
C ALA A 696 -24.23 6.78 -18.01
N ILE A 697 -24.65 7.79 -17.24
CA ILE A 697 -25.87 7.76 -16.42
C ILE A 697 -26.92 8.64 -17.08
N LEU A 698 -28.04 8.05 -17.52
CA LEU A 698 -29.14 8.75 -18.22
C LEU A 698 -30.46 8.76 -17.45
N THR A 699 -30.43 8.46 -16.15
CA THR A 699 -31.64 8.42 -15.31
C THR A 699 -32.38 9.76 -15.34
N GLY A 700 -33.68 9.75 -15.63
CA GLY A 700 -34.50 10.97 -15.69
C GLY A 700 -34.24 11.89 -16.90
N SER A 701 -33.28 11.57 -17.77
CA SER A 701 -32.94 12.43 -18.92
C SER A 701 -34.08 12.54 -19.93
N ASN A 702 -34.21 13.69 -20.56
CA ASN A 702 -35.17 13.93 -21.65
C ASN A 702 -34.53 13.63 -23.00
N LEU A 703 -34.91 12.51 -23.60
CA LEU A 703 -34.49 12.06 -24.93
C LEU A 703 -35.56 12.31 -26.01
N THR A 704 -36.51 13.22 -25.78
CA THR A 704 -37.55 13.56 -26.78
C THR A 704 -36.90 14.00 -28.10
N ASP A 705 -37.21 13.29 -29.19
CA ASP A 705 -36.68 13.56 -30.54
C ASP A 705 -35.15 13.46 -30.68
N ALA A 706 -34.46 12.83 -29.72
CA ALA A 706 -33.04 12.53 -29.83
C ALA A 706 -32.76 11.43 -30.87
N ASN A 707 -31.54 11.36 -31.38
CA ASN A 707 -31.05 10.30 -32.28
C ASN A 707 -29.79 9.67 -31.69
N LEU A 708 -29.89 8.41 -31.23
CA LEU A 708 -28.81 7.64 -30.63
C LEU A 708 -28.28 6.54 -31.57
N THR A 709 -28.54 6.63 -32.88
CA THR A 709 -28.07 5.65 -33.87
C THR A 709 -26.56 5.41 -33.72
N ASP A 710 -26.13 4.14 -33.75
CA ASP A 710 -24.72 3.73 -33.66
C ASP A 710 -23.94 4.20 -32.39
N CYS A 711 -24.61 4.70 -31.35
CA CYS A 711 -23.99 4.97 -30.05
C CYS A 711 -23.39 3.71 -29.41
N ILE A 712 -22.31 3.89 -28.63
CA ILE A 712 -21.81 2.84 -27.72
C ILE A 712 -22.49 3.00 -26.37
N LEU A 713 -23.37 2.08 -26.00
CA LEU A 713 -24.20 2.17 -24.78
C LEU A 713 -23.84 1.13 -23.70
N THR A 714 -22.77 0.34 -23.88
CA THR A 714 -22.36 -0.68 -22.90
C THR A 714 -22.12 -0.07 -21.52
N GLY A 715 -22.67 -0.68 -20.46
CA GLY A 715 -22.54 -0.20 -19.08
C GLY A 715 -23.43 0.99 -18.73
N VAL A 716 -24.26 1.48 -19.66
CA VAL A 716 -25.14 2.62 -19.40
C VAL A 716 -26.13 2.31 -18.27
N THR A 717 -26.31 3.29 -17.37
CA THR A 717 -27.37 3.24 -16.35
C THR A 717 -28.53 4.11 -16.82
N SER A 718 -29.76 3.59 -16.74
CA SER A 718 -30.95 4.31 -17.17
C SER A 718 -32.18 3.99 -16.32
N GLY A 719 -33.19 4.85 -16.40
CA GLY A 719 -34.46 4.72 -15.71
C GLY A 719 -35.22 6.04 -15.77
N ASN A 720 -36.55 6.00 -15.83
CA ASN A 720 -37.38 7.22 -15.93
C ASN A 720 -37.01 8.16 -17.09
N ILE A 721 -36.47 7.65 -18.20
CA ILE A 721 -36.20 8.47 -19.38
C ILE A 721 -37.50 9.11 -19.89
N ILE A 722 -37.46 10.42 -20.11
CA ILE A 722 -38.56 11.22 -20.65
C ILE A 722 -38.48 11.21 -22.18
N MET A 723 -39.56 10.83 -22.85
CA MET A 723 -39.65 10.86 -24.31
C MET A 723 -41.12 11.08 -24.75
N ASN A 724 -41.32 11.99 -25.70
CA ASN A 724 -42.65 12.25 -26.30
C ASN A 724 -42.84 11.67 -27.72
N SER A 725 -41.76 11.18 -28.36
CA SER A 725 -41.81 10.56 -29.69
C SER A 725 -42.26 9.09 -29.63
N LYS A 726 -42.85 8.59 -30.72
CA LYS A 726 -43.22 7.17 -30.86
C LYS A 726 -42.01 6.24 -31.03
N THR A 727 -40.87 6.76 -31.49
CA THR A 727 -39.67 5.97 -31.79
C THR A 727 -38.41 6.74 -31.45
N LEU A 728 -37.49 6.12 -30.72
CA LEU A 728 -36.14 6.61 -30.48
C LEU A 728 -35.17 5.84 -31.39
N PRO A 729 -34.47 6.49 -32.34
CA PRO A 729 -33.40 5.84 -33.09
C PRO A 729 -32.29 5.40 -32.13
N LEU A 730 -32.04 4.09 -32.09
CA LEU A 730 -31.11 3.44 -31.18
C LEU A 730 -30.12 2.57 -31.98
N PRO A 731 -28.98 2.20 -31.40
CA PRO A 731 -28.08 1.21 -31.99
C PRO A 731 -28.78 -0.14 -32.18
N THR A 732 -28.25 -0.97 -33.08
CA THR A 732 -28.70 -2.37 -33.22
C THR A 732 -28.73 -3.08 -31.87
N ASP A 733 -29.74 -3.91 -31.64
CA ASP A 733 -30.01 -4.64 -30.40
C ASP A 733 -30.45 -3.82 -29.17
N TRP A 734 -30.55 -2.49 -29.28
CA TRP A 734 -31.03 -1.62 -28.19
C TRP A 734 -32.49 -1.23 -28.33
N GLN A 735 -33.19 -1.13 -27.20
CA GLN A 735 -34.60 -0.78 -27.12
C GLN A 735 -34.83 0.17 -25.94
N LEU A 736 -35.79 1.09 -26.07
CA LEU A 736 -36.27 1.90 -24.94
C LEU A 736 -37.63 1.38 -24.52
N ILE A 737 -37.73 0.80 -23.32
CA ILE A 737 -38.99 0.28 -22.79
C ILE A 737 -39.17 0.77 -21.36
N ARG A 738 -40.34 1.36 -21.07
CA ARG A 738 -40.70 1.86 -19.73
C ARG A 738 -39.63 2.79 -19.12
N GLY A 739 -38.99 3.61 -19.96
CA GLY A 739 -37.96 4.57 -19.51
C GLY A 739 -36.58 3.97 -19.27
N TYR A 740 -36.36 2.69 -19.63
CA TYR A 740 -35.06 2.01 -19.56
C TYR A 740 -34.50 1.77 -20.95
N LEU A 741 -33.23 2.11 -21.15
CA LEU A 741 -32.42 1.65 -22.28
C LEU A 741 -31.98 0.22 -22.01
N ILE A 742 -32.49 -0.72 -22.81
CA ILE A 742 -32.31 -2.14 -22.65
C ILE A 742 -31.52 -2.68 -23.85
N GLY A 743 -30.41 -3.35 -23.57
CA GLY A 743 -29.51 -3.91 -24.58
C GLY A 743 -28.27 -4.58 -23.96
N PRO A 744 -27.25 -4.94 -24.75
CA PRO A 744 -26.07 -5.65 -24.29
C PRO A 744 -25.25 -4.83 -23.28
N GLY A 745 -24.98 -5.41 -22.11
CA GLY A 745 -24.18 -4.80 -21.05
C GLY A 745 -24.85 -3.63 -20.32
N ALA A 746 -26.16 -3.42 -20.49
CA ALA A 746 -26.87 -2.37 -19.75
C ALA A 746 -26.84 -2.64 -18.23
N MET A 747 -26.76 -1.56 -17.43
CA MET A 747 -26.83 -1.61 -15.97
C MET A 747 -28.27 -1.32 -15.54
N LEU A 748 -28.99 -2.39 -15.19
CA LEU A 748 -30.42 -2.39 -14.88
C LEU A 748 -30.69 -3.04 -13.51
N ASP A 749 -29.76 -2.93 -12.57
CA ASP A 749 -29.96 -3.42 -11.20
C ASP A 749 -31.10 -2.68 -10.50
N GLN A 750 -31.85 -3.40 -9.67
CA GLN A 750 -33.05 -2.91 -8.95
C GLN A 750 -34.18 -2.37 -9.83
N SER A 751 -34.17 -2.68 -11.13
CA SER A 751 -35.19 -2.21 -12.07
C SER A 751 -36.53 -2.96 -11.90
N ASN A 752 -37.63 -2.28 -12.22
CA ASN A 752 -38.96 -2.90 -12.27
C ASN A 752 -39.38 -3.16 -13.72
N LEU A 753 -39.16 -4.39 -14.16
CA LEU A 753 -39.43 -4.88 -15.52
C LEU A 753 -40.53 -5.94 -15.54
N GLN A 754 -41.43 -5.94 -14.55
CA GLN A 754 -42.52 -6.91 -14.44
C GLN A 754 -43.40 -6.93 -15.70
N GLY A 755 -43.61 -8.12 -16.27
CA GLY A 755 -44.46 -8.34 -17.44
C GLY A 755 -43.89 -7.81 -18.76
N ILE A 756 -42.62 -7.38 -18.79
CA ILE A 756 -42.01 -6.82 -20.00
C ILE A 756 -41.91 -7.86 -21.11
N ASN A 757 -42.09 -7.45 -22.37
CA ASN A 757 -41.81 -8.31 -23.52
C ASN A 757 -40.46 -7.98 -24.13
N LEU A 758 -39.49 -8.86 -23.94
CA LEU A 758 -38.12 -8.75 -24.44
C LEU A 758 -37.76 -9.97 -25.31
N SER A 759 -38.74 -10.69 -25.86
CA SER A 759 -38.44 -11.88 -26.66
C SER A 759 -37.50 -11.57 -27.83
N ASN A 760 -36.50 -12.43 -28.04
CA ASN A 760 -35.42 -12.29 -29.03
C ASN A 760 -34.44 -11.13 -28.77
N ALA A 761 -34.52 -10.43 -27.63
CA ALA A 761 -33.58 -9.36 -27.31
C ALA A 761 -32.17 -9.91 -27.01
N ASN A 762 -31.16 -9.11 -27.36
CA ASN A 762 -29.77 -9.37 -26.99
C ASN A 762 -29.40 -8.58 -25.72
N LEU A 763 -29.17 -9.31 -24.64
CA LEU A 763 -28.90 -8.82 -23.28
C LEU A 763 -27.62 -9.45 -22.72
N GLU A 764 -26.66 -9.75 -23.59
CA GLU A 764 -25.37 -10.32 -23.16
C GLU A 764 -24.67 -9.37 -22.18
N ASN A 765 -24.10 -9.92 -21.10
CA ASN A 765 -23.44 -9.18 -20.01
C ASN A 765 -24.33 -8.16 -19.28
N VAL A 766 -25.66 -8.20 -19.43
CA VAL A 766 -26.56 -7.28 -18.71
C VAL A 766 -26.48 -7.50 -17.19
N ASN A 767 -26.55 -6.42 -16.41
CA ASN A 767 -26.74 -6.49 -14.97
C ASN A 767 -28.20 -6.23 -14.62
N LEU A 768 -28.87 -7.22 -14.02
CA LEU A 768 -30.26 -7.21 -13.60
C LEU A 768 -30.40 -7.54 -12.10
N ASN A 769 -29.33 -7.50 -11.31
CA ASN A 769 -29.37 -7.93 -9.91
C ASN A 769 -30.48 -7.21 -9.12
N ASN A 770 -31.20 -7.95 -8.27
CA ASN A 770 -32.33 -7.47 -7.45
C ASN A 770 -33.50 -6.88 -8.25
N SER A 771 -33.59 -7.13 -9.55
CA SER A 771 -34.66 -6.58 -10.39
C SER A 771 -35.92 -7.46 -10.36
N ASN A 772 -37.07 -6.82 -10.58
CA ASN A 772 -38.34 -7.50 -10.73
C ASN A 772 -38.65 -7.77 -12.21
N LEU A 773 -38.54 -9.02 -12.63
CA LEU A 773 -38.83 -9.51 -13.97
C LEU A 773 -40.03 -10.47 -13.99
N SER A 774 -40.82 -10.53 -12.91
CA SER A 774 -41.96 -11.45 -12.83
C SER A 774 -42.89 -11.30 -14.04
N LEU A 775 -43.38 -12.41 -14.59
CA LEU A 775 -44.26 -12.49 -15.76
C LEU A 775 -43.65 -11.95 -17.06
N ALA A 776 -42.35 -11.65 -17.10
CA ALA A 776 -41.70 -11.15 -18.31
C ALA A 776 -41.63 -12.24 -19.41
N ASN A 777 -41.62 -11.80 -20.66
CA ASN A 777 -41.34 -12.66 -21.81
C ASN A 777 -39.90 -12.45 -22.27
N LEU A 778 -39.04 -13.40 -21.92
CA LEU A 778 -37.62 -13.50 -22.29
C LEU A 778 -37.38 -14.69 -23.25
N SER A 779 -38.38 -15.08 -24.05
CA SER A 779 -38.19 -16.19 -24.99
C SER A 779 -37.14 -15.85 -26.05
N ASN A 780 -36.23 -16.79 -26.34
CA ASN A 780 -35.12 -16.65 -27.28
C ASN A 780 -34.13 -15.51 -26.98
N THR A 781 -34.12 -14.94 -25.77
CA THR A 781 -33.19 -13.84 -25.43
C THR A 781 -31.76 -14.33 -25.28
N ASN A 782 -30.78 -13.51 -25.65
CA ASN A 782 -29.39 -13.75 -25.29
C ASN A 782 -29.08 -13.11 -23.93
N LEU A 783 -28.94 -13.92 -22.88
CA LEU A 783 -28.62 -13.53 -21.50
C LEU A 783 -27.25 -14.07 -21.06
N LYS A 784 -26.37 -14.37 -22.02
CA LYS A 784 -25.05 -14.94 -21.74
C LYS A 784 -24.23 -14.00 -20.83
N ASN A 785 -23.55 -14.58 -19.84
CA ASN A 785 -22.78 -13.87 -18.81
C ASN A 785 -23.56 -12.78 -18.03
N SER A 786 -24.89 -12.81 -18.04
CA SER A 786 -25.69 -11.82 -17.29
C SER A 786 -25.60 -12.04 -15.78
N THR A 787 -25.71 -10.97 -15.01
CA THR A 787 -25.89 -11.05 -13.55
C THR A 787 -27.35 -10.80 -13.21
N MET A 788 -28.01 -11.80 -12.64
CA MET A 788 -29.43 -11.81 -12.31
C MET A 788 -29.64 -12.37 -10.91
N SER A 789 -28.79 -11.98 -9.95
CA SER A 789 -28.83 -12.49 -8.58
C SER A 789 -29.98 -11.84 -7.80
N SER A 790 -30.67 -12.65 -6.99
CA SER A 790 -31.82 -12.22 -6.17
C SER A 790 -32.92 -11.52 -6.98
N CYS A 791 -33.07 -11.91 -8.24
CA CYS A 791 -34.14 -11.41 -9.10
C CYS A 791 -35.46 -12.11 -8.81
N ASN A 792 -36.55 -11.37 -8.95
CA ASN A 792 -37.87 -11.98 -9.05
C ASN A 792 -38.13 -12.35 -10.51
N LEU A 793 -38.04 -13.64 -10.85
CA LEU A 793 -38.32 -14.21 -12.17
C LEU A 793 -39.61 -15.06 -12.17
N MET A 794 -40.50 -14.85 -11.20
CA MET A 794 -41.73 -15.65 -11.09
C MET A 794 -42.60 -15.56 -12.35
N GLY A 795 -42.98 -16.69 -12.94
CA GLY A 795 -43.84 -16.79 -14.13
C GLY A 795 -43.18 -16.30 -15.42
N THR A 796 -41.86 -16.11 -15.43
CA THR A 796 -41.13 -15.60 -16.60
C THR A 796 -41.03 -16.65 -17.71
N LYS A 797 -41.23 -16.24 -18.96
CA LYS A 797 -41.01 -17.11 -20.13
C LYS A 797 -39.56 -17.02 -20.58
N LEU A 798 -38.74 -18.00 -20.26
CA LEU A 798 -37.33 -18.14 -20.66
C LEU A 798 -37.14 -19.19 -21.76
N THR A 799 -38.21 -19.55 -22.47
CA THR A 799 -38.19 -20.58 -23.51
C THR A 799 -37.10 -20.28 -24.56
N SER A 800 -36.19 -21.22 -24.80
CA SER A 800 -35.05 -21.07 -25.72
C SER A 800 -34.08 -19.92 -25.44
N ALA A 801 -34.13 -19.30 -24.24
CA ALA A 801 -33.20 -18.25 -23.85
C ALA A 801 -31.76 -18.80 -23.72
N ASN A 802 -30.77 -17.99 -24.09
CA ASN A 802 -29.36 -18.32 -23.88
C ASN A 802 -28.87 -17.74 -22.56
N LEU A 803 -28.81 -18.54 -21.50
CA LEU A 803 -28.35 -18.14 -20.17
C LEU A 803 -26.90 -18.59 -19.89
N GLU A 804 -26.14 -19.09 -20.88
CA GLU A 804 -24.79 -19.62 -20.65
C GLU A 804 -23.95 -18.68 -19.74
N LYS A 805 -23.38 -19.23 -18.65
CA LYS A 805 -22.60 -18.47 -17.64
C LYS A 805 -23.35 -17.35 -16.89
N ALA A 806 -24.68 -17.29 -16.96
CA ALA A 806 -25.46 -16.33 -16.19
C ALA A 806 -25.42 -16.67 -14.69
N VAL A 807 -25.55 -15.65 -13.85
CA VAL A 807 -25.56 -15.77 -12.38
C VAL A 807 -26.96 -15.47 -11.88
N LEU A 808 -27.73 -16.51 -11.53
CA LEU A 808 -29.11 -16.41 -11.02
C LEU A 808 -29.19 -16.72 -9.52
N TYR A 809 -28.08 -16.52 -8.80
CA TYR A 809 -27.96 -16.87 -7.39
C TYR A 809 -29.10 -16.28 -6.55
N GLY A 810 -29.81 -17.14 -5.80
CA GLY A 810 -30.89 -16.71 -4.90
C GLY A 810 -32.15 -16.18 -5.59
N SER A 811 -32.29 -16.34 -6.90
CA SER A 811 -33.43 -15.80 -7.66
C SER A 811 -34.66 -16.71 -7.57
N ASP A 812 -35.84 -16.09 -7.63
CA ASP A 812 -37.13 -16.80 -7.60
C ASP A 812 -37.61 -17.08 -9.02
N LEU A 813 -37.60 -18.35 -9.41
CA LEU A 813 -38.04 -18.89 -10.70
C LEU A 813 -39.36 -19.67 -10.58
N THR A 814 -40.17 -19.40 -9.56
CA THR A 814 -41.51 -20.01 -9.40
C THR A 814 -42.34 -19.82 -10.68
N ASP A 815 -42.98 -20.88 -11.19
CA ASP A 815 -43.79 -20.88 -12.41
C ASP A 815 -43.04 -20.45 -13.70
N ALA A 816 -41.71 -20.32 -13.69
CA ALA A 816 -40.93 -19.91 -14.86
C ALA A 816 -40.82 -21.03 -15.90
N ASN A 817 -40.79 -20.68 -17.19
CA ASN A 817 -40.65 -21.65 -18.29
C ASN A 817 -39.24 -21.60 -18.91
N LEU A 818 -38.42 -22.62 -18.64
CA LEU A 818 -37.04 -22.80 -19.11
C LEU A 818 -36.90 -23.74 -20.32
N SER A 819 -37.99 -24.23 -20.91
CA SER A 819 -37.96 -25.18 -22.04
C SER A 819 -37.01 -24.72 -23.16
N GLY A 820 -36.05 -25.56 -23.54
CA GLY A 820 -35.10 -25.27 -24.64
C GLY A 820 -34.00 -24.25 -24.31
N SER A 821 -33.98 -23.70 -23.10
CA SER A 821 -32.96 -22.71 -22.71
C SER A 821 -31.56 -23.33 -22.60
N LYS A 822 -30.52 -22.48 -22.71
CA LYS A 822 -29.12 -22.86 -22.56
C LYS A 822 -28.62 -22.43 -21.19
N LEU A 823 -28.51 -23.35 -20.26
CA LEU A 823 -28.12 -23.13 -18.86
C LEU A 823 -26.66 -23.53 -18.58
N GLN A 824 -25.86 -23.86 -19.59
CA GLN A 824 -24.51 -24.37 -19.36
C GLN A 824 -23.64 -23.37 -18.57
N SER A 825 -23.01 -23.88 -17.52
CA SER A 825 -22.15 -23.13 -16.61
C SER A 825 -22.85 -21.97 -15.88
N CYS A 826 -24.19 -22.01 -15.74
CA CYS A 826 -24.91 -21.03 -14.91
C CYS A 826 -24.65 -21.26 -13.43
N ASN A 827 -24.76 -20.19 -12.65
CA ASN A 827 -24.91 -20.28 -11.21
C ASN A 827 -26.40 -20.18 -10.82
N LEU A 828 -26.99 -21.33 -10.49
CA LEU A 828 -28.37 -21.48 -10.02
C LEU A 828 -28.42 -21.79 -8.52
N ARG A 829 -27.33 -21.56 -7.76
CA ARG A 829 -27.32 -21.84 -6.32
C ARG A 829 -28.37 -21.00 -5.60
N ARG A 830 -29.04 -21.60 -4.59
CA ARG A 830 -30.14 -20.98 -3.82
C ARG A 830 -31.34 -20.50 -4.65
N VAL A 831 -31.45 -20.91 -5.91
CA VAL A 831 -32.64 -20.61 -6.71
C VAL A 831 -33.86 -21.28 -6.11
N TYR A 832 -34.99 -20.58 -6.16
CA TYR A 832 -36.29 -21.17 -5.85
C TYR A 832 -37.01 -21.54 -7.16
N PHE A 833 -37.16 -22.83 -7.44
CA PHE A 833 -37.79 -23.34 -8.66
C PHE A 833 -39.00 -24.21 -8.32
N LYS A 834 -40.17 -23.58 -8.18
CA LYS A 834 -41.43 -24.25 -7.87
C LYS A 834 -42.38 -24.19 -9.06
N ASN A 835 -42.96 -25.32 -9.46
CA ASN A 835 -43.91 -25.41 -10.60
C ASN A 835 -43.37 -24.89 -11.95
N GLY A 836 -42.06 -24.69 -12.07
CA GLY A 836 -41.45 -24.22 -13.31
C GLY A 836 -41.41 -25.32 -14.37
N ILE A 837 -41.42 -24.92 -15.64
CA ILE A 837 -41.39 -25.84 -16.79
C ILE A 837 -39.95 -26.00 -17.25
N ILE A 838 -39.46 -27.23 -17.31
CA ILE A 838 -38.16 -27.60 -17.87
C ILE A 838 -38.32 -28.90 -18.66
N ASP A 839 -37.59 -29.05 -19.77
CA ASP A 839 -37.69 -30.25 -20.61
C ASP A 839 -36.32 -30.70 -21.18
N LYS A 840 -36.34 -31.81 -21.93
CA LYS A 840 -35.16 -32.46 -22.52
C LYS A 840 -34.39 -31.61 -23.54
N THR A 841 -34.99 -30.52 -24.03
CA THR A 841 -34.35 -29.62 -24.99
C THR A 841 -33.51 -28.55 -24.30
N THR A 842 -33.68 -28.39 -22.99
CA THR A 842 -32.87 -27.53 -22.12
C THR A 842 -31.45 -28.06 -22.04
N LYS A 843 -30.46 -27.20 -22.28
CA LYS A 843 -29.04 -27.59 -22.28
C LYS A 843 -28.38 -27.23 -20.95
N ILE A 844 -27.99 -28.24 -20.19
CA ILE A 844 -27.29 -28.12 -18.90
C ILE A 844 -25.97 -28.90 -19.00
N ASN A 845 -24.94 -28.50 -18.26
CA ASN A 845 -23.68 -29.24 -18.17
C ASN A 845 -23.17 -29.32 -16.73
N LYS A 846 -22.12 -30.11 -16.49
CA LYS A 846 -21.51 -30.31 -15.17
C LYS A 846 -21.04 -29.03 -14.45
N ASN A 847 -20.72 -27.98 -15.20
CA ASN A 847 -20.28 -26.70 -14.63
C ASN A 847 -21.45 -25.82 -14.15
N THR A 848 -22.69 -26.26 -14.37
CA THR A 848 -23.88 -25.55 -13.90
C THR A 848 -24.08 -25.89 -12.43
N THR A 849 -24.01 -24.90 -11.55
CA THR A 849 -24.11 -25.10 -10.10
C THR A 849 -25.55 -24.91 -9.62
N ILE A 850 -26.05 -25.82 -8.81
CA ILE A 850 -27.42 -25.86 -8.27
C ILE A 850 -27.49 -26.12 -6.75
N ASN A 851 -26.35 -26.16 -6.03
CA ASN A 851 -26.31 -26.36 -4.59
C ASN A 851 -27.24 -25.37 -3.82
N GLU A 852 -27.97 -25.89 -2.82
CA GLU A 852 -28.97 -25.20 -2.00
C GLU A 852 -30.18 -24.68 -2.81
N ALA A 853 -30.33 -25.03 -4.09
CA ALA A 853 -31.55 -24.76 -4.82
C ALA A 853 -32.71 -25.55 -4.23
N ILE A 854 -33.90 -24.94 -4.24
CA ILE A 854 -35.14 -25.58 -3.81
C ILE A 854 -35.96 -25.85 -5.06
N ILE A 855 -36.09 -27.13 -5.43
CA ILE A 855 -36.71 -27.57 -6.69
C ILE A 855 -37.92 -28.45 -6.38
N PHE A 856 -39.11 -28.10 -6.90
CA PHE A 856 -40.35 -28.86 -6.71
C PHE A 856 -40.81 -29.49 -8.04
N GLN A 857 -41.18 -30.79 -8.00
CA GLN A 857 -41.69 -31.64 -9.12
C GLN A 857 -40.77 -31.81 -10.35
N ASN A 858 -40.75 -33.02 -10.96
CA ASN A 858 -40.33 -33.44 -12.34
C ASN A 858 -39.11 -32.79 -13.05
N ALA A 859 -38.40 -31.87 -12.41
CA ALA A 859 -37.23 -31.18 -12.92
C ALA A 859 -35.93 -31.93 -12.56
N GLU A 860 -36.01 -32.80 -11.55
CA GLU A 860 -34.89 -33.57 -11.01
C GLU A 860 -34.09 -34.27 -12.12
N SER A 861 -34.76 -35.01 -13.02
CA SER A 861 -34.09 -35.78 -14.07
C SER A 861 -33.23 -34.92 -15.02
N TYR A 862 -33.53 -33.63 -15.15
CA TYR A 862 -32.80 -32.73 -16.05
C TYR A 862 -31.54 -32.17 -15.40
N PHE A 863 -31.56 -31.96 -14.07
CA PHE A 863 -30.44 -31.43 -13.32
C PHE A 863 -29.42 -32.48 -12.87
N LYS A 864 -29.69 -33.78 -13.04
CA LYS A 864 -28.74 -34.89 -12.73
C LYS A 864 -27.36 -34.78 -13.39
N GLN A 865 -27.23 -33.93 -14.39
CA GLN A 865 -25.97 -33.68 -15.11
C GLN A 865 -25.07 -32.66 -14.40
N CYS A 866 -25.57 -31.96 -13.38
CA CYS A 866 -24.82 -31.02 -12.53
C CYS A 866 -23.96 -31.78 -11.52
N GLU A 867 -22.73 -31.31 -11.28
CA GLU A 867 -21.79 -31.96 -10.35
C GLU A 867 -22.26 -31.90 -8.89
N ASP A 868 -22.94 -30.82 -8.50
CA ASP A 868 -23.48 -30.54 -7.17
C ASP A 868 -24.97 -30.93 -7.02
N PHE A 869 -25.47 -31.80 -7.89
CA PHE A 869 -26.89 -32.17 -7.93
C PHE A 869 -27.42 -32.72 -6.59
N LEU A 870 -26.63 -33.50 -5.86
CA LEU A 870 -27.03 -34.10 -4.57
C LEU A 870 -27.18 -33.07 -3.43
N GLU A 871 -26.74 -31.84 -3.63
CA GLU A 871 -26.77 -30.75 -2.64
C GLU A 871 -27.98 -29.82 -2.85
N ALA A 872 -28.78 -30.04 -3.88
CA ALA A 872 -30.07 -29.39 -4.08
C ALA A 872 -31.18 -30.12 -3.28
N THR A 873 -32.15 -29.37 -2.77
CA THR A 873 -33.31 -29.95 -2.09
C THR A 873 -34.44 -30.19 -3.08
N PHE A 874 -34.77 -31.46 -3.30
CA PHE A 874 -35.89 -31.87 -4.14
C PHE A 874 -37.10 -32.25 -3.27
N PHE A 875 -38.26 -31.67 -3.59
CA PHE A 875 -39.53 -32.04 -2.96
C PHE A 875 -40.42 -32.75 -3.97
N ASP A 876 -40.77 -34.00 -3.66
CA ASP A 876 -41.88 -34.72 -4.26
C ASP A 876 -43.17 -34.41 -3.48
N PHE A 877 -44.24 -34.08 -4.18
CA PHE A 877 -45.59 -34.02 -3.63
C PHE A 877 -46.45 -35.11 -4.24
#